data_AF-A0A352S6Y5-F1
#
_entry.id   AF-A0A352S6Y5-F1
#
_cell.length_a   1.000
_cell.length_b   1.000
_cell.length_c   1.000
_cell.angle_alpha   90.00
_cell.angle_beta   90.00
_cell.angle_gamma   90.00
#
_symmetry.space_group_name_H-M   'P 1'
#
loop_
_entity.id
_entity.type
_entity.pdbx_description
1 polymer ?
#
loop_
_entity_poly.entity_id
_entity_poly.type
_entity_poly.pdbx_seq_one_letter_code
_entity_poly.pdbx_strand_id
1 'polypeptide(L)'
;MARYLTATRIKASIQALEDTRAKSSLMEFLILKRSLLLKGASKVPLSLGEGAYMQALRELAAVHDAPDMKAQKQFFNVFASDDKKGGFRAGKYMSNGPGTTVNSNPWQTIVEFSNTKPRGVGFKDGYEANLAKPLLKSANEAKPKLTEAAVWVFRRLDLDGTLGTETDPIRRAELLRDKLIGDVGLTPQEIATLFDSNAGTGVEDADLQDAPASPEDYLDLAGSEAPTELEATGKLCSLDLVAALAAKPFVILTGASGTGKSRSSLRLAEQLQDVYEGQVDGSIFQLVPIGPDWTSPKRLIGFRTPFGQSRKTPDGKDTNESYEITDTLRIILRACNPTSTSIPHFLIFDEMNLSHVERYFAPFLSLMEASTIVEDSDNAALIDPRSLRVISELLDLEDPDSSEAKSAKILVTNEQPLRLPPNLFYVGTVNIDETTYMFSPKVLDRAHVLEVRALRPSEYAAGATPDETVDIAVANQLLREAIDDREAGEGRDSDPVKVLYPLVVKHGIDAVEFDVCRNFTLKVLEGCFKLLAPVGFEFAFRINKEIYAYMLVWTKAQIANGATSEEAVQRWVDGLDRALFQKVLPKIHGSRSALGDSLKALHAFLGGSHADSAPPAKYTLGAEAPTRIEPAEAIALPAGKEFGRCRTKLLEMHARLLSRNYVSFVK
;
A
#
# COMPACT_ATOMS: atom_id res chain seq x y z
N MET A 1 -21.26 -36.51 27.24
CA MET A 1 -19.77 -36.61 27.28
C MET A 1 -19.29 -35.38 26.54
N ALA A 2 -18.22 -34.72 27.00
CA ALA A 2 -17.77 -33.51 26.32
C ALA A 2 -17.44 -33.84 24.86
N ARG A 3 -17.92 -33.02 23.92
CA ARG A 3 -17.73 -33.22 22.48
C ARG A 3 -17.15 -31.96 21.87
N TYR A 4 -15.98 -32.08 21.27
CA TYR A 4 -15.25 -31.01 20.63
C TYR A 4 -15.00 -31.34 19.15
N LEU A 5 -14.81 -30.32 18.33
CA LEU A 5 -14.46 -30.49 16.92
C LEU A 5 -13.01 -30.96 16.78
N THR A 6 -12.76 -31.88 15.84
CA THR A 6 -11.41 -32.31 15.49
C THR A 6 -10.65 -31.23 14.72
N ALA A 7 -9.32 -31.25 14.81
CA ALA A 7 -8.45 -30.33 14.05
C ALA A 7 -8.72 -30.42 12.54
N THR A 8 -8.93 -31.63 12.02
CA THR A 8 -9.25 -31.90 10.62
C THR A 8 -10.52 -31.18 10.18
N ARG A 9 -11.60 -31.25 10.98
CA ARG A 9 -12.86 -30.58 10.66
C ARG A 9 -12.74 -29.06 10.67
N ILE A 10 -11.99 -28.53 11.64
CA ILE A 10 -11.73 -27.09 11.76
C ILE A 10 -10.93 -26.59 10.56
N LYS A 11 -9.87 -27.31 10.17
CA LYS A 11 -9.05 -26.98 9.00
C LYS A 11 -9.86 -26.98 7.70
N ALA A 12 -10.75 -27.96 7.53
CA ALA A 12 -11.66 -28.01 6.39
C ALA A 12 -12.62 -26.80 6.35
N SER A 13 -13.12 -26.33 7.50
CA SER A 13 -13.92 -25.09 7.56
C SER A 13 -13.14 -23.85 7.19
N ILE A 14 -11.89 -23.75 7.62
CA ILE A 14 -11.02 -22.62 7.27
C ILE A 14 -10.83 -22.56 5.75
N GLN A 15 -10.46 -23.69 5.14
CA GLN A 15 -10.30 -23.81 3.68
C GLN A 15 -11.61 -23.52 2.93
N ALA A 16 -12.76 -23.96 3.45
CA ALA A 16 -14.06 -23.68 2.85
C ALA A 16 -14.46 -22.18 2.92
N LEU A 17 -13.80 -21.39 3.77
CA LEU A 17 -14.04 -19.95 3.93
C LEU A 17 -12.99 -19.08 3.24
N GLU A 18 -11.86 -19.67 2.84
CA GLU A 18 -10.69 -19.04 2.21
C GLU A 18 -11.07 -18.34 0.89
N ASP A 19 -11.57 -19.10 -0.08
CA ASP A 19 -11.96 -18.61 -1.41
C ASP A 19 -13.45 -18.27 -1.50
N THR A 20 -13.90 -17.45 -0.55
CA THR A 20 -15.27 -16.94 -0.56
C THR A 20 -15.30 -15.45 -0.83
N ARG A 21 -16.49 -14.98 -1.21
CA ARG A 21 -16.76 -13.54 -1.31
C ARG A 21 -16.61 -12.79 0.02
N ALA A 22 -16.27 -13.41 1.14
CA ALA A 22 -16.08 -12.68 2.39
C ALA A 22 -14.87 -11.73 2.31
N LYS A 23 -15.01 -10.51 2.82
CA LYS A 23 -13.85 -9.66 3.14
C LYS A 23 -13.43 -9.92 4.58
N SER A 24 -12.19 -9.54 4.92
CA SER A 24 -11.73 -9.57 6.30
C SER A 24 -12.70 -8.85 7.24
N SER A 25 -13.23 -7.69 6.80
CA SER A 25 -14.23 -6.86 7.49
C SER A 25 -15.48 -7.61 7.95
N LEU A 26 -15.82 -8.76 7.36
CA LEU A 26 -16.93 -9.58 7.83
C LEU A 26 -16.73 -10.05 9.28
N MET A 27 -15.49 -10.31 9.70
CA MET A 27 -15.19 -10.65 11.10
C MET A 27 -15.48 -9.49 12.04
N GLU A 28 -15.05 -8.27 11.68
CA GLU A 28 -15.31 -7.06 12.45
C GLU A 28 -16.81 -6.79 12.58
N PHE A 29 -17.60 -7.16 11.58
CA PHE A 29 -19.06 -7.05 11.61
C PHE A 29 -19.67 -7.99 12.65
N LEU A 30 -19.25 -9.26 12.64
CA LEU A 30 -19.69 -10.23 13.66
C LEU A 30 -19.24 -9.82 15.07
N ILE A 31 -18.03 -9.28 15.20
CA ILE A 31 -17.52 -8.76 16.49
C ILE A 31 -18.39 -7.60 16.97
N LEU A 32 -18.72 -6.62 16.12
CA LEU A 32 -19.57 -5.50 16.50
C LEU A 32 -20.97 -5.96 16.91
N LYS A 33 -21.60 -6.85 16.13
CA LYS A 33 -22.91 -7.44 16.44
C LYS A 33 -22.92 -8.15 17.80
N ARG A 34 -21.95 -9.05 18.01
CA ARG A 34 -21.79 -9.77 19.28
C ARG A 34 -21.52 -8.83 20.45
N SER A 35 -20.73 -7.78 20.25
CA SER A 35 -20.44 -6.76 21.27
C SER A 35 -21.68 -5.98 21.69
N LEU A 36 -22.52 -5.57 20.72
CA LEU A 36 -23.77 -4.87 21.00
C LEU A 36 -24.76 -5.76 21.75
N LEU A 37 -24.87 -7.03 21.35
CA LEU A 37 -25.76 -8.00 21.99
C LEU A 37 -25.33 -8.28 23.44
N LEU A 38 -24.04 -8.55 23.67
CA LEU A 38 -23.48 -8.78 25.00
C LEU A 38 -23.66 -7.57 25.93
N LYS A 39 -23.55 -6.35 25.37
CA LYS A 39 -23.74 -5.12 26.13
C LYS A 39 -25.22 -4.79 26.37
N GLY A 40 -26.12 -5.26 25.51
CA GLY A 40 -27.54 -4.89 25.53
C GLY A 40 -27.79 -3.42 25.17
N ALA A 41 -26.98 -2.83 24.28
CA ALA A 41 -27.06 -1.42 23.91
C ALA A 41 -26.99 -1.21 22.39
N SER A 42 -27.50 -0.08 21.90
CA SER A 42 -27.44 0.28 20.47
C SER A 42 -26.06 0.77 20.01
N LYS A 43 -25.17 1.14 20.95
CA LYS A 43 -23.79 1.58 20.67
C LYS A 43 -22.81 0.99 21.68
N VAL A 44 -21.63 0.58 21.20
CA VAL A 44 -20.56 0.00 22.02
C VAL A 44 -19.18 0.56 21.64
N PRO A 45 -18.34 0.97 22.60
CA PRO A 45 -16.94 1.31 22.32
C PRO A 45 -16.14 0.07 21.89
N LEU A 46 -15.48 0.11 20.73
CA LEU A 46 -14.55 -0.94 20.28
C LEU A 46 -13.17 -0.67 20.87
N SER A 47 -13.02 -0.90 22.17
CA SER A 47 -11.81 -0.53 22.94
C SER A 47 -11.50 -1.53 24.04
N LEU A 48 -10.24 -1.54 24.50
CA LEU A 48 -9.74 -2.50 25.50
C LEU A 48 -10.49 -2.48 26.82
N GLY A 49 -11.00 -1.31 27.22
CA GLY A 49 -11.76 -1.15 28.45
C GLY A 49 -13.20 -1.66 28.38
N GLU A 50 -13.68 -2.06 27.20
CA GLU A 50 -15.05 -2.53 27.00
C GLU A 50 -15.13 -4.06 27.06
N GLY A 51 -15.71 -4.58 28.14
CA GLY A 51 -15.80 -6.02 28.41
C GLY A 51 -16.56 -6.80 27.34
N ALA A 52 -17.67 -6.25 26.83
CA ALA A 52 -18.48 -6.90 25.80
C ALA A 52 -17.71 -7.08 24.49
N TYR A 53 -16.94 -6.06 24.10
CA TYR A 53 -16.06 -6.13 22.94
C TYR A 53 -14.92 -7.14 23.13
N MET A 54 -14.29 -7.11 24.29
CA MET A 54 -13.20 -8.03 24.64
C MET A 54 -13.64 -9.49 24.70
N GLN A 55 -14.88 -9.75 25.08
CA GLN A 55 -15.47 -11.08 25.03
C GLN A 55 -15.77 -11.51 23.58
N ALA A 56 -16.45 -10.66 22.80
CA ALA A 56 -16.75 -10.94 21.39
C ALA A 56 -15.49 -11.24 20.57
N LEU A 57 -14.43 -10.45 20.76
CA LEU A 57 -13.13 -10.64 20.10
C LEU A 57 -12.49 -11.99 20.46
N ARG A 58 -12.58 -12.42 21.72
CA ARG A 58 -12.03 -13.71 22.17
C ARG A 58 -12.79 -14.89 21.60
N GLU A 59 -14.11 -14.82 21.56
CA GLU A 59 -14.97 -15.87 21.00
C GLU A 59 -14.71 -16.03 19.50
N LEU A 60 -14.72 -14.93 18.74
CA LEU A 60 -14.74 -14.95 17.29
C LEU A 60 -13.36 -15.05 16.64
N ALA A 61 -12.32 -14.49 17.25
CA ALA A 61 -11.02 -14.32 16.59
C ALA A 61 -9.82 -14.84 17.38
N ALA A 62 -9.84 -14.96 18.71
CA ALA A 62 -8.63 -15.34 19.46
C ALA A 62 -8.17 -16.78 19.17
N VAL A 63 -6.88 -16.97 18.99
CA VAL A 63 -6.27 -18.30 18.74
C VAL A 63 -6.32 -19.14 20.02
N HIS A 64 -5.90 -18.56 21.14
CA HIS A 64 -5.93 -19.18 22.46
C HIS A 64 -6.94 -18.47 23.39
N ASP A 65 -7.42 -19.17 24.43
CA ASP A 65 -8.42 -18.61 25.37
C ASP A 65 -7.86 -17.44 26.19
N ALA A 66 -6.56 -17.48 26.45
CA ALA A 66 -5.78 -16.40 27.04
C ALA A 66 -4.70 -15.97 26.02
N PRO A 67 -5.04 -15.10 25.05
CA PRO A 67 -4.07 -14.62 24.07
C PRO A 67 -2.96 -13.81 24.77
N ASP A 68 -1.69 -14.03 24.38
CA ASP A 68 -0.57 -13.21 24.86
C ASP A 68 -0.50 -11.91 24.07
N MET A 69 -0.80 -10.81 24.75
CA MET A 69 -0.94 -9.49 24.14
C MET A 69 0.35 -8.94 23.51
N LYS A 70 1.50 -9.54 23.80
CA LYS A 70 2.81 -9.17 23.22
C LYS A 70 3.24 -10.07 22.06
N ALA A 71 2.58 -11.21 21.87
CA ALA A 71 2.92 -12.18 20.84
C ALA A 71 2.24 -11.87 19.50
N GLN A 72 2.84 -12.37 18.41
CA GLN A 72 2.21 -12.39 17.09
C GLN A 72 1.22 -13.56 16.99
N LYS A 73 0.37 -13.55 15.95
CA LYS A 73 -0.58 -14.64 15.64
C LYS A 73 -1.54 -15.00 16.79
N GLN A 74 -2.04 -14.00 17.51
CA GLN A 74 -2.94 -14.21 18.66
C GLN A 74 -4.42 -14.14 18.30
N PHE A 75 -4.73 -13.51 17.17
CA PHE A 75 -6.07 -13.46 16.61
C PHE A 75 -6.00 -13.94 15.17
N PHE A 76 -6.99 -14.69 14.74
CA PHE A 76 -7.14 -15.23 13.39
C PHE A 76 -8.51 -14.86 12.84
N ASN A 77 -8.50 -14.25 11.66
CA ASN A 77 -9.67 -13.90 10.90
C ASN A 77 -9.89 -14.95 9.83
N VAL A 78 -10.88 -15.82 10.05
CA VAL A 78 -11.17 -16.94 9.14
C VAL A 78 -11.62 -16.50 7.74
N PHE A 79 -12.20 -15.30 7.61
CA PHE A 79 -12.61 -14.70 6.33
C PHE A 79 -11.49 -13.97 5.60
N ALA A 80 -10.28 -14.04 6.14
CA ALA A 80 -9.07 -13.51 5.53
C ALA A 80 -7.93 -14.53 5.63
N SER A 81 -8.28 -15.82 5.71
CA SER A 81 -7.32 -16.92 5.84
C SER A 81 -6.40 -17.02 4.62
N ASP A 82 -6.86 -16.54 3.46
CA ASP A 82 -6.13 -16.34 2.20
C ASP A 82 -5.19 -15.10 2.20
N ASP A 83 -5.26 -14.24 3.22
CA ASP A 83 -4.56 -12.96 3.21
C ASP A 83 -3.06 -13.06 3.52
N LYS A 84 -2.32 -11.97 3.30
CA LYS A 84 -0.86 -11.85 3.52
C LYS A 84 -0.37 -12.21 4.94
N LYS A 85 -1.28 -12.38 5.91
CA LYS A 85 -0.99 -12.78 7.30
C LYS A 85 -1.53 -14.17 7.60
N GLY A 86 -2.06 -14.90 6.61
CA GLY A 86 -2.78 -16.16 6.78
C GLY A 86 -3.94 -15.98 7.76
N GLY A 87 -4.72 -14.91 7.65
CA GLY A 87 -5.79 -14.56 8.59
C GLY A 87 -5.31 -13.98 9.93
N PHE A 88 -4.03 -14.09 10.28
CA PHE A 88 -3.57 -13.67 11.60
C PHE A 88 -3.51 -12.15 11.79
N ARG A 89 -3.70 -11.70 13.04
CA ARG A 89 -3.61 -10.31 13.48
C ARG A 89 -2.74 -10.22 14.74
N ALA A 90 -1.97 -9.14 14.83
CA ALA A 90 -1.08 -8.87 15.97
C ALA A 90 -1.87 -8.43 17.22
N GLY A 91 -1.27 -8.49 18.42
CA GLY A 91 -1.93 -8.05 19.67
C GLY A 91 -2.50 -6.62 19.65
N LYS A 92 -1.92 -5.71 18.87
CA LYS A 92 -2.44 -4.33 18.64
C LYS A 92 -3.80 -4.28 17.94
N TYR A 93 -4.21 -5.37 17.27
CA TYR A 93 -5.54 -5.48 16.66
C TYR A 93 -6.66 -5.25 17.68
N MET A 94 -6.44 -5.64 18.93
CA MET A 94 -7.40 -5.42 20.01
C MET A 94 -7.66 -3.93 20.29
N SER A 95 -6.64 -3.08 20.23
CA SER A 95 -6.75 -1.66 20.64
C SER A 95 -7.26 -0.78 19.51
N ASN A 96 -6.80 -1.02 18.29
CA ASN A 96 -7.07 -0.14 17.14
C ASN A 96 -7.69 -0.88 15.95
N GLY A 97 -7.68 -2.21 15.89
CA GLY A 97 -8.07 -2.96 14.68
C GLY A 97 -9.54 -2.74 14.30
N PRO A 98 -10.50 -3.37 15.01
CA PRO A 98 -11.93 -3.18 14.73
C PRO A 98 -12.36 -1.71 14.81
N GLY A 99 -11.84 -0.92 15.76
CA GLY A 99 -12.13 0.51 15.84
C GLY A 99 -11.70 1.29 14.59
N THR A 100 -10.49 1.08 14.08
CA THR A 100 -10.00 1.76 12.87
C THR A 100 -10.66 1.22 11.60
N THR A 101 -10.84 -0.10 11.48
CA THR A 101 -11.53 -0.71 10.34
C THR A 101 -12.95 -0.18 10.22
N VAL A 102 -13.69 -0.11 11.33
CA VAL A 102 -15.09 0.34 11.32
C VAL A 102 -15.20 1.87 11.16
N ASN A 103 -14.13 2.63 11.43
CA ASN A 103 -14.02 4.05 11.11
C ASN A 103 -13.69 4.34 9.63
N SER A 104 -13.29 3.34 8.85
CA SER A 104 -12.89 3.51 7.44
C SER A 104 -14.07 3.80 6.51
N ASN A 105 -13.78 4.37 5.33
CA ASN A 105 -14.80 4.86 4.40
C ASN A 105 -15.84 3.81 3.96
N PRO A 106 -15.50 2.55 3.64
CA PRO A 106 -16.49 1.53 3.29
C PRO A 106 -17.57 1.32 4.36
N TRP A 107 -17.18 1.36 5.64
CA TRP A 107 -18.05 1.08 6.78
C TRP A 107 -19.02 2.22 7.11
N GLN A 108 -18.69 3.45 6.72
CA GLN A 108 -19.51 4.62 7.01
C GLN A 108 -20.89 4.58 6.35
N THR A 109 -21.11 3.68 5.39
CA THR A 109 -22.43 3.40 4.82
C THR A 109 -23.35 2.62 5.76
N ILE A 110 -22.79 1.87 6.72
CA ILE A 110 -23.53 0.95 7.60
C ILE A 110 -23.45 1.30 9.10
N VAL A 111 -22.42 2.01 9.55
CA VAL A 111 -22.26 2.37 10.97
C VAL A 111 -22.44 3.86 11.25
N GLU A 112 -22.81 4.14 12.50
CA GLU A 112 -22.84 5.47 13.09
C GLU A 112 -22.10 5.49 14.43
N PHE A 113 -21.70 6.69 14.83
CA PHE A 113 -20.88 6.88 16.03
C PHE A 113 -21.59 7.73 17.08
N SER A 114 -21.26 7.52 18.36
CA SER A 114 -21.68 8.40 19.43
C SER A 114 -20.77 9.62 19.56
N ASN A 115 -21.26 10.65 20.26
CA ASN A 115 -20.48 11.83 20.64
C ASN A 115 -19.85 11.70 22.05
N THR A 116 -19.79 10.47 22.59
CA THR A 116 -19.24 10.18 23.93
C THR A 116 -17.75 9.87 23.87
N LYS A 117 -17.06 9.95 25.01
CA LYS A 117 -15.68 9.45 25.17
C LYS A 117 -15.68 8.29 26.19
N PRO A 118 -15.23 7.07 25.84
CA PRO A 118 -14.82 6.64 24.50
C PRO A 118 -15.98 6.63 23.49
N ARG A 119 -15.64 6.76 22.20
CA ARG A 119 -16.60 6.81 21.09
C ARG A 119 -17.23 5.44 20.90
N GLY A 120 -18.55 5.36 20.98
CA GLY A 120 -19.31 4.15 20.72
C GLY A 120 -19.67 4.03 19.24
N VAL A 121 -19.78 2.80 18.76
CA VAL A 121 -20.19 2.47 17.39
C VAL A 121 -21.50 1.69 17.44
N GLY A 122 -22.43 2.00 16.53
CA GLY A 122 -23.67 1.27 16.30
C GLY A 122 -24.00 1.19 14.80
N PHE A 123 -25.07 0.49 14.46
CA PHE A 123 -25.55 0.43 13.07
C PHE A 123 -26.54 1.56 12.78
N LYS A 124 -26.50 2.09 11.56
CA LYS A 124 -27.48 3.06 11.07
C LYS A 124 -28.83 2.38 10.83
N ASP A 125 -29.91 3.16 10.87
CA ASP A 125 -31.22 2.67 10.43
C ASP A 125 -31.15 2.25 8.94
N GLY A 126 -31.60 1.02 8.62
CA GLY A 126 -31.62 0.49 7.26
C GLY A 126 -30.25 0.09 6.68
N TYR A 127 -29.23 -0.07 7.53
CA TYR A 127 -27.88 -0.51 7.12
C TYR A 127 -27.88 -1.83 6.33
N GLU A 128 -28.89 -2.69 6.51
CA GLU A 128 -28.99 -4.00 5.87
C GLU A 128 -28.93 -3.92 4.34
N ALA A 129 -29.39 -2.81 3.75
CA ALA A 129 -29.34 -2.57 2.31
C ALA A 129 -27.90 -2.33 1.78
N ASN A 130 -26.96 -1.99 2.65
CA ASN A 130 -25.60 -1.57 2.28
C ASN A 130 -24.51 -2.56 2.75
N LEU A 131 -24.87 -3.76 3.20
CA LEU A 131 -23.93 -4.73 3.78
C LEU A 131 -22.94 -5.33 2.78
N ALA A 132 -23.37 -5.59 1.54
CA ALA A 132 -22.58 -6.36 0.59
C ALA A 132 -21.25 -5.68 0.22
N LYS A 133 -21.25 -4.37 -0.02
CA LYS A 133 -20.05 -3.65 -0.47
C LYS A 133 -18.92 -3.59 0.57
N PRO A 134 -19.16 -3.22 1.84
CA PRO A 134 -18.11 -3.19 2.86
C PRO A 134 -17.66 -4.59 3.30
N LEU A 135 -18.51 -5.62 3.19
CA LEU A 135 -18.27 -6.94 3.79
C LEU A 135 -18.02 -8.07 2.79
N LEU A 136 -18.35 -7.89 1.51
CA LEU A 136 -18.13 -8.88 0.46
C LEU A 136 -17.25 -8.36 -0.69
N LYS A 137 -16.42 -9.24 -1.24
CA LYS A 137 -15.63 -9.08 -2.46
C LYS A 137 -16.57 -9.02 -3.67
N SER A 138 -16.19 -8.22 -4.67
CA SER A 138 -16.84 -8.17 -5.99
C SER A 138 -16.30 -9.30 -6.89
N ALA A 139 -16.40 -10.55 -6.42
CA ALA A 139 -15.89 -11.74 -7.11
C ALA A 139 -17.04 -12.64 -7.56
N ASN A 140 -16.77 -13.53 -8.53
CA ASN A 140 -17.72 -14.53 -9.03
C ASN A 140 -17.77 -15.80 -8.14
N GLU A 141 -17.17 -15.73 -6.95
CA GLU A 141 -17.10 -16.78 -5.94
C GLU A 141 -18.44 -16.97 -5.18
N ALA A 142 -18.55 -18.06 -4.43
CA ALA A 142 -19.68 -18.28 -3.54
C ALA A 142 -19.62 -17.36 -2.31
N LYS A 143 -20.79 -17.06 -1.73
CA LYS A 143 -20.84 -16.43 -0.40
C LYS A 143 -20.28 -17.40 0.66
N PRO A 144 -19.70 -16.89 1.76
CA PRO A 144 -19.27 -17.75 2.85
C PRO A 144 -20.44 -18.56 3.40
N LYS A 145 -20.22 -19.84 3.71
CA LYS A 145 -21.23 -20.70 4.34
C LYS A 145 -21.31 -20.40 5.84
N LEU A 146 -22.50 -20.12 6.35
CA LEU A 146 -22.69 -19.81 7.76
C LEU A 146 -22.40 -21.01 8.69
N THR A 147 -22.61 -22.22 8.20
CA THR A 147 -22.27 -23.46 8.93
C THR A 147 -20.76 -23.58 9.17
N GLU A 148 -19.93 -23.24 8.19
CA GLU A 148 -18.46 -23.28 8.33
C GLU A 148 -17.97 -22.18 9.27
N ALA A 149 -18.60 -20.99 9.21
CA ALA A 149 -18.34 -19.94 10.19
C ALA A 149 -18.72 -20.39 11.62
N ALA A 150 -19.81 -21.15 11.79
CA ALA A 150 -20.19 -21.70 13.09
C ALA A 150 -19.18 -22.72 13.63
N VAL A 151 -18.66 -23.62 12.76
CA VAL A 151 -17.58 -24.54 13.14
C VAL A 151 -16.36 -23.78 13.64
N TRP A 152 -15.95 -22.72 12.93
CA TRP A 152 -14.86 -21.85 13.40
C TRP A 152 -15.19 -21.24 14.77
N VAL A 153 -16.34 -20.57 14.92
CA VAL A 153 -16.68 -19.86 16.17
C VAL A 153 -16.72 -20.80 17.39
N PHE A 154 -17.23 -22.02 17.22
CA PHE A 154 -17.37 -22.98 18.31
C PHE A 154 -16.22 -23.98 18.43
N ARG A 155 -15.13 -23.81 17.67
CA ARG A 155 -13.97 -24.74 17.59
C ARG A 155 -13.32 -25.13 18.94
N ARG A 156 -13.54 -24.34 19.99
CA ARG A 156 -12.98 -24.55 21.34
C ARG A 156 -14.02 -24.82 22.43
N LEU A 157 -15.30 -24.85 22.08
CA LEU A 157 -16.38 -25.04 23.05
C LEU A 157 -16.84 -26.50 23.09
N ASP A 158 -17.26 -26.93 24.28
CA ASP A 158 -17.97 -28.19 24.42
C ASP A 158 -19.34 -28.07 23.74
N LEU A 159 -19.55 -28.92 22.73
CA LEU A 159 -20.75 -28.94 21.91
C LEU A 159 -21.82 -29.87 22.48
N ASP A 160 -21.59 -30.59 23.58
CA ASP A 160 -22.55 -31.57 24.11
C ASP A 160 -23.92 -30.93 24.40
N GLY A 161 -23.92 -29.73 24.99
CA GLY A 161 -25.14 -28.97 25.27
C GLY A 161 -25.85 -28.42 24.02
N THR A 162 -25.15 -28.33 22.88
CA THR A 162 -25.71 -27.85 21.61
C THR A 162 -26.22 -29.00 20.74
N LEU A 163 -25.44 -30.08 20.65
CA LEU A 163 -25.74 -31.23 19.80
C LEU A 163 -26.64 -32.26 20.48
N GLY A 164 -26.64 -32.35 21.81
CA GLY A 164 -27.50 -33.26 22.57
C GLY A 164 -27.43 -34.71 22.07
N THR A 165 -28.57 -35.34 21.81
CA THR A 165 -28.64 -36.71 21.30
C THR A 165 -28.68 -36.81 19.77
N GLU A 166 -28.44 -35.69 19.05
CA GLU A 166 -28.52 -35.67 17.59
C GLU A 166 -27.41 -36.50 16.93
N THR A 167 -27.78 -37.24 15.89
CA THR A 167 -26.90 -38.15 15.14
C THR A 167 -26.84 -37.83 13.65
N ASP A 168 -27.80 -37.08 13.09
CA ASP A 168 -27.76 -36.65 11.70
C ASP A 168 -26.68 -35.56 11.50
N PRO A 169 -25.64 -35.80 10.67
CA PRO A 169 -24.57 -34.84 10.43
C PRO A 169 -25.06 -33.48 9.91
N ILE A 170 -26.08 -33.46 9.05
CA ILE A 170 -26.62 -32.21 8.50
C ILE A 170 -27.32 -31.45 9.62
N ARG A 171 -28.13 -32.15 10.42
CA ARG A 171 -28.85 -31.52 11.53
C ARG A 171 -27.92 -30.97 12.61
N ARG A 172 -26.80 -31.63 12.87
CA ARG A 172 -25.75 -31.10 13.76
C ARG A 172 -25.16 -29.78 13.24
N ALA A 173 -24.85 -29.69 11.96
CA ALA A 173 -24.36 -28.46 11.35
C ALA A 173 -25.40 -27.33 11.44
N GLU A 174 -26.69 -27.65 11.27
CA GLU A 174 -27.79 -26.70 11.45
C GLU A 174 -27.92 -26.21 12.90
N LEU A 175 -27.77 -27.10 13.90
CA LEU A 175 -27.80 -26.71 15.31
C LEU A 175 -26.66 -25.74 15.67
N LEU A 176 -25.46 -25.98 15.14
CA LEU A 176 -24.35 -25.03 15.29
C LEU A 176 -24.64 -23.70 14.60
N ARG A 177 -25.16 -23.72 13.37
CA ARG A 177 -25.57 -22.51 12.66
C ARG A 177 -26.61 -21.71 13.46
N ASP A 178 -27.65 -22.36 13.95
CA ASP A 178 -28.75 -21.71 14.67
C ASP A 178 -28.27 -21.12 16.01
N LYS A 179 -27.34 -21.82 16.67
CA LYS A 179 -26.65 -21.29 17.85
C LYS A 179 -25.84 -20.03 17.52
N LEU A 180 -25.08 -20.02 16.42
CA LEU A 180 -24.32 -18.84 15.99
C LEU A 180 -25.25 -17.65 15.69
N ILE A 181 -26.37 -17.89 15.01
CA ILE A 181 -27.38 -16.87 14.71
C ILE A 181 -27.87 -16.21 16.01
N GLY A 182 -28.22 -17.03 17.01
CA GLY A 182 -28.67 -16.54 18.31
C GLY A 182 -27.58 -15.80 19.09
N ASP A 183 -26.36 -16.34 19.12
CA ASP A 183 -25.25 -15.75 19.88
C ASP A 183 -24.78 -14.42 19.29
N VAL A 184 -24.80 -14.24 17.97
CA VAL A 184 -24.39 -12.98 17.31
C VAL A 184 -25.57 -12.02 17.12
N GLY A 185 -26.80 -12.53 17.11
CA GLY A 185 -28.01 -11.74 16.83
C GLY A 185 -28.16 -11.42 15.35
N LEU A 186 -27.89 -12.38 14.47
CA LEU A 186 -28.02 -12.22 13.01
C LEU A 186 -29.49 -12.23 12.58
N THR A 187 -29.89 -11.27 11.76
CA THR A 187 -31.23 -11.17 11.18
C THR A 187 -31.32 -12.00 9.90
N PRO A 188 -32.53 -12.43 9.49
CA PRO A 188 -32.72 -13.13 8.22
C PRO A 188 -32.18 -12.38 6.99
N GLN A 189 -32.29 -11.05 6.98
CA GLN A 189 -31.81 -10.21 5.88
C GLN A 189 -30.28 -10.13 5.83
N GLU A 190 -29.62 -10.05 6.98
CA GLU A 190 -28.16 -10.13 7.06
C GLU A 190 -27.66 -11.47 6.54
N ILE A 191 -28.29 -12.57 6.97
CA ILE A 191 -27.94 -13.93 6.54
C ILE A 191 -28.09 -14.07 5.02
N ALA A 192 -29.24 -13.67 4.47
CA ALA A 192 -29.51 -13.74 3.04
C ALA A 192 -28.52 -12.89 2.22
N THR A 193 -28.05 -11.77 2.77
CA THR A 193 -27.10 -10.88 2.09
C THR A 193 -25.68 -11.40 2.15
N LEU A 194 -25.22 -11.85 3.33
CA LEU A 194 -23.82 -12.12 3.61
C LEU A 194 -23.40 -13.58 3.44
N PHE A 195 -24.31 -14.54 3.63
CA PHE A 195 -23.96 -15.96 3.69
C PHE A 195 -24.71 -16.80 2.65
N ASP A 196 -24.12 -17.92 2.25
CA ASP A 196 -24.84 -18.98 1.54
C ASP A 196 -25.72 -19.76 2.52
N SER A 197 -26.98 -19.95 2.15
CA SER A 197 -28.02 -20.62 2.94
C SER A 197 -28.18 -22.11 2.59
N ASN A 198 -27.47 -22.60 1.57
CA ASN A 198 -27.49 -24.01 1.20
C ASN A 198 -27.02 -24.91 2.35
N ALA A 199 -27.50 -26.16 2.38
CA ALA A 199 -27.06 -27.15 3.35
C ALA A 199 -25.52 -27.28 3.28
N GLY A 200 -24.85 -26.90 4.37
CA GLY A 200 -23.40 -26.95 4.49
C GLY A 200 -22.89 -28.37 4.62
N THR A 201 -21.57 -28.50 4.79
CA THR A 201 -20.95 -29.79 5.13
C THR A 201 -21.43 -30.20 6.53
N GLY A 202 -21.95 -31.43 6.66
CA GLY A 202 -22.40 -31.97 7.94
C GLY A 202 -21.27 -32.05 8.98
N VAL A 203 -21.64 -32.37 10.22
CA VAL A 203 -20.70 -32.69 11.30
C VAL A 203 -20.86 -34.17 11.66
N GLU A 204 -19.96 -35.00 11.15
CA GLU A 204 -19.98 -36.44 11.35
C GLU A 204 -19.49 -36.82 12.75
N ASP A 205 -19.70 -38.08 13.18
CA ASP A 205 -19.10 -38.57 14.42
C ASP A 205 -17.56 -38.54 14.38
N ALA A 206 -16.96 -38.72 13.20
CA ALA A 206 -15.52 -38.61 12.99
C ALA A 206 -14.99 -37.17 13.13
N ASP A 207 -15.87 -36.16 13.07
CA ASP A 207 -15.52 -34.76 13.29
C ASP A 207 -15.54 -34.37 14.78
N LEU A 208 -15.93 -35.29 15.66
CA LEU A 208 -16.08 -35.07 17.09
C LEU A 208 -15.06 -35.89 17.91
N GLN A 209 -14.55 -35.29 18.99
CA GLN A 209 -13.59 -35.89 19.89
C GLN A 209 -13.81 -35.44 21.35
N ASP A 210 -13.22 -36.13 22.31
CA ASP A 210 -13.49 -35.94 23.75
C ASP A 210 -12.70 -34.76 24.38
N ALA A 211 -11.78 -34.15 23.64
CA ALA A 211 -10.95 -33.04 24.10
C ALA A 211 -10.83 -31.94 23.02
N PRO A 212 -10.64 -30.65 23.37
CA PRO A 212 -10.48 -29.59 22.37
C PRO A 212 -9.21 -29.78 21.54
N ALA A 213 -9.29 -29.52 20.23
CA ALA A 213 -8.13 -29.54 19.34
C ALA A 213 -7.16 -28.39 19.68
N SER A 214 -5.86 -28.65 19.62
CA SER A 214 -4.84 -27.62 19.83
C SER A 214 -4.78 -26.70 18.59
N PRO A 215 -4.70 -25.36 18.76
CA PRO A 215 -4.60 -24.44 17.62
C PRO A 215 -3.49 -24.76 16.63
N GLU A 216 -2.37 -25.30 17.10
CA GLU A 216 -1.21 -25.74 16.33
C GLU A 216 -1.56 -26.84 15.29
N ASP A 217 -2.62 -27.61 15.54
CA ASP A 217 -3.00 -28.75 14.69
C ASP A 217 -3.85 -28.33 13.47
N TYR A 218 -4.48 -27.16 13.52
CA TYR A 218 -5.38 -26.67 12.46
C TYR A 218 -5.07 -25.26 11.95
N LEU A 219 -4.12 -24.55 12.58
CA LEU A 219 -3.62 -23.26 12.11
C LEU A 219 -2.12 -23.32 11.85
N ASP A 220 -1.70 -22.70 10.75
CA ASP A 220 -0.29 -22.59 10.44
C ASP A 220 0.40 -21.47 11.24
N LEU A 221 0.83 -21.85 12.44
CA LEU A 221 1.61 -21.00 13.31
C LEU A 221 3.09 -20.90 12.86
N ALA A 222 3.53 -21.68 11.86
CA ALA A 222 4.91 -21.75 11.37
C ALA A 222 5.20 -20.96 10.06
N GLY A 223 4.22 -20.69 9.18
CA GLY A 223 4.36 -19.82 8.00
C GLY A 223 3.85 -20.44 6.70
N SER A 224 2.98 -19.71 5.97
CA SER A 224 2.11 -20.24 4.90
C SER A 224 2.61 -20.00 3.48
N GLU A 225 2.20 -20.91 2.59
CA GLU A 225 2.44 -21.06 1.15
C GLU A 225 1.78 -20.00 0.24
N ALA A 226 2.15 -20.05 -1.04
CA ALA A 226 2.12 -19.03 -2.08
C ALA A 226 0.74 -18.73 -2.73
N PRO A 227 0.57 -17.56 -3.39
CA PRO A 227 -0.69 -17.12 -3.99
C PRO A 227 -0.99 -17.79 -5.36
N THR A 228 -2.28 -17.92 -5.63
CA THR A 228 -2.93 -18.44 -6.84
C THR A 228 -2.56 -17.63 -8.10
N GLU A 229 -2.35 -18.33 -9.22
CA GLU A 229 -2.01 -17.73 -10.52
C GLU A 229 -3.13 -16.80 -11.05
N LEU A 230 -2.76 -15.57 -11.42
CA LEU A 230 -3.65 -14.61 -12.07
C LEU A 230 -3.73 -14.87 -13.58
N GLU A 231 -4.94 -14.84 -14.15
CA GLU A 231 -5.12 -14.91 -15.60
C GLU A 231 -4.55 -13.65 -16.29
N ALA A 232 -3.63 -13.84 -17.24
CA ALA A 232 -3.00 -12.75 -17.97
C ALA A 232 -3.97 -12.05 -18.94
N THR A 233 -3.96 -10.72 -18.95
CA THR A 233 -4.86 -9.92 -19.82
C THR A 233 -4.28 -9.64 -21.21
N GLY A 234 -2.95 -9.78 -21.38
CA GLY A 234 -2.21 -9.41 -22.58
C GLY A 234 -1.93 -7.90 -22.71
N LYS A 235 -2.39 -7.07 -21.76
CA LYS A 235 -2.12 -5.63 -21.73
C LYS A 235 -0.83 -5.36 -20.94
N LEU A 236 0.25 -5.00 -21.64
CA LEU A 236 1.55 -4.73 -21.02
C LEU A 236 1.74 -3.26 -20.61
N CYS A 237 2.45 -3.05 -19.50
CA CYS A 237 2.93 -1.76 -19.00
C CYS A 237 4.36 -1.86 -18.45
N SER A 238 4.98 -0.74 -18.04
CA SER A 238 6.37 -0.71 -17.55
C SER A 238 6.49 -1.30 -16.15
N LEU A 239 7.32 -2.33 -15.98
CA LEU A 239 7.62 -2.93 -14.68
C LEU A 239 8.35 -1.94 -13.77
N ASP A 240 9.31 -1.18 -14.32
CA ASP A 240 10.10 -0.20 -13.55
C ASP A 240 9.19 0.90 -12.96
N LEU A 241 8.21 1.38 -13.73
CA LEU A 241 7.22 2.36 -13.27
C LEU A 241 6.34 1.78 -12.16
N VAL A 242 5.79 0.58 -12.35
CA VAL A 242 4.91 -0.06 -11.38
C VAL A 242 5.66 -0.36 -10.08
N ALA A 243 6.86 -0.92 -10.15
CA ALA A 243 7.67 -1.23 -8.97
C ALA A 243 8.04 0.04 -8.20
N ALA A 244 8.43 1.11 -8.90
CA ALA A 244 8.72 2.40 -8.27
C ALA A 244 7.48 3.01 -7.59
N LEU A 245 6.31 2.96 -8.24
CA LEU A 245 5.05 3.46 -7.70
C LEU A 245 4.54 2.65 -6.52
N ALA A 246 4.68 1.33 -6.55
CA ALA A 246 4.32 0.45 -5.44
C ALA A 246 5.26 0.70 -4.23
N ALA A 247 6.56 0.84 -4.45
CA ALA A 247 7.53 1.18 -3.40
C ALA A 247 7.28 2.57 -2.78
N LYS A 248 6.94 3.57 -3.60
CA LYS A 248 6.59 4.91 -3.14
C LYS A 248 5.60 5.57 -4.10
N PRO A 249 4.52 6.22 -3.61
CA PRO A 249 3.47 6.73 -4.48
C PRO A 249 3.91 7.89 -5.40
N PHE A 250 5.13 8.42 -5.26
CA PHE A 250 5.61 9.54 -6.06
C PHE A 250 6.80 9.13 -6.93
N VAL A 251 6.64 9.27 -8.26
CA VAL A 251 7.66 8.98 -9.28
C VAL A 251 7.88 10.21 -10.15
N ILE A 252 9.13 10.44 -10.54
CA ILE A 252 9.54 11.45 -11.52
C ILE A 252 10.09 10.73 -12.75
N LEU A 253 9.51 11.00 -13.92
CA LEU A 253 10.01 10.55 -15.21
C LEU A 253 10.83 11.66 -15.86
N THR A 254 12.12 11.41 -16.09
CA THR A 254 13.02 12.34 -16.76
C THR A 254 13.50 11.79 -18.10
N GLY A 255 13.75 12.66 -19.07
CA GLY A 255 14.21 12.26 -20.40
C GLY A 255 14.05 13.38 -21.42
N ALA A 256 14.61 13.19 -22.61
CA ALA A 256 14.45 14.12 -23.72
C ALA A 256 12.96 14.30 -24.09
N SER A 257 12.61 15.43 -24.73
CA SER A 257 11.27 15.60 -25.28
C SER A 257 10.96 14.52 -26.33
N GLY A 258 9.70 14.06 -26.39
CA GLY A 258 9.27 13.02 -27.34
C GLY A 258 9.64 11.58 -26.98
N THR A 259 10.24 11.30 -25.82
CA THR A 259 10.57 9.91 -25.40
C THR A 259 9.38 9.11 -24.83
N GLY A 260 8.17 9.68 -24.82
CA GLY A 260 6.96 8.99 -24.36
C GLY A 260 6.73 8.98 -22.84
N LYS A 261 7.38 9.87 -22.09
CA LYS A 261 7.27 9.97 -20.61
C LYS A 261 5.81 10.07 -20.14
N SER A 262 5.06 11.05 -20.61
CA SER A 262 3.66 11.26 -20.20
C SER A 262 2.77 10.12 -20.72
N ARG A 263 3.09 9.57 -21.90
CA ARG A 263 2.31 8.48 -22.51
C ARG A 263 2.43 7.15 -21.74
N SER A 264 3.59 6.82 -21.16
CA SER A 264 3.74 5.59 -20.39
C SER A 264 2.88 5.60 -19.12
N SER A 265 2.85 6.73 -18.40
CA SER A 265 2.00 6.93 -17.21
C SER A 265 0.52 6.96 -17.57
N LEU A 266 0.16 7.69 -18.63
CA LEU A 266 -1.22 7.74 -19.11
C LEU A 266 -1.71 6.36 -19.54
N ARG A 267 -0.89 5.59 -20.26
CA ARG A 267 -1.26 4.23 -20.68
C ARG A 267 -1.52 3.31 -19.49
N LEU A 268 -0.68 3.35 -18.45
CA LEU A 268 -0.92 2.59 -17.21
C LEU A 268 -2.26 2.97 -16.58
N ALA A 269 -2.53 4.27 -16.45
CA ALA A 269 -3.76 4.77 -15.85
C ALA A 269 -5.01 4.45 -16.70
N GLU A 270 -4.95 4.60 -18.02
CA GLU A 270 -6.00 4.24 -18.98
C GLU A 270 -6.30 2.73 -18.91
N GLN A 271 -5.27 1.88 -18.92
CA GLN A 271 -5.46 0.43 -18.82
C GLN A 271 -6.09 0.03 -17.48
N LEU A 272 -5.75 0.70 -16.38
CA LEU A 272 -6.39 0.48 -15.08
C LEU A 272 -7.83 1.03 -15.06
N GLN A 273 -8.11 2.15 -15.72
CA GLN A 273 -9.46 2.68 -15.86
C GLN A 273 -10.38 1.65 -16.53
N ASP A 274 -9.91 0.97 -17.58
CA ASP A 274 -10.66 -0.12 -18.23
C ASP A 274 -10.93 -1.28 -17.26
N VAL A 275 -9.94 -1.66 -16.43
CA VAL A 275 -10.09 -2.73 -15.43
C VAL A 275 -11.18 -2.40 -14.39
N TYR A 276 -11.37 -1.12 -14.11
CA TYR A 276 -12.33 -0.61 -13.13
C TYR A 276 -13.58 0.03 -13.77
N GLU A 277 -13.84 -0.26 -15.04
CA GLU A 277 -15.03 0.24 -15.73
C GLU A 277 -16.31 -0.11 -14.96
N GLY A 278 -17.17 0.89 -14.73
CA GLY A 278 -18.41 0.74 -13.96
C GLY A 278 -18.24 0.57 -12.45
N GLN A 279 -17.02 0.51 -11.91
CA GLN A 279 -16.75 0.44 -10.47
C GLN A 279 -16.50 1.81 -9.84
N VAL A 280 -15.95 2.75 -10.63
CA VAL A 280 -15.72 4.14 -10.23
C VAL A 280 -16.60 5.06 -11.07
N ASP A 281 -17.26 6.00 -10.41
CA ASP A 281 -17.96 7.09 -11.06
C ASP A 281 -16.97 8.23 -11.35
N GLY A 282 -16.61 8.39 -12.63
CA GLY A 282 -15.61 9.33 -13.12
C GLY A 282 -14.24 8.74 -13.42
N SER A 283 -13.31 9.61 -13.83
CA SER A 283 -11.92 9.22 -14.14
C SER A 283 -11.13 8.94 -12.86
N ILE A 284 -10.32 7.88 -12.87
CA ILE A 284 -9.33 7.54 -11.83
C ILE A 284 -8.02 8.31 -12.01
N PHE A 285 -7.86 9.07 -13.09
CA PHE A 285 -6.65 9.83 -13.36
C PHE A 285 -6.90 11.23 -13.90
N GLN A 286 -5.94 12.12 -13.67
CA GLN A 286 -5.92 13.46 -14.24
C GLN A 286 -4.51 13.82 -14.71
N LEU A 287 -4.43 14.30 -15.96
CA LEU A 287 -3.25 14.99 -16.49
C LEU A 287 -3.31 16.47 -16.07
N VAL A 288 -2.26 16.93 -15.41
CA VAL A 288 -2.15 18.29 -14.87
C VAL A 288 -0.97 18.99 -15.56
N PRO A 289 -1.21 19.80 -16.60
CA PRO A 289 -0.15 20.57 -17.24
C PRO A 289 0.30 21.70 -16.29
N ILE A 290 1.58 21.72 -15.93
CA ILE A 290 2.13 22.74 -15.04
C ILE A 290 2.39 24.02 -15.83
N GLY A 291 1.92 25.16 -15.31
CA GLY A 291 2.20 26.48 -15.89
C GLY A 291 3.54 27.03 -15.39
N PRO A 292 4.20 27.93 -16.15
CA PRO A 292 5.48 28.55 -15.76
C PRO A 292 5.36 29.56 -14.61
N ASP A 293 4.15 30.00 -14.27
CA ASP A 293 3.85 31.01 -13.26
C ASP A 293 3.34 30.41 -11.92
N TRP A 294 3.43 29.09 -11.76
CA TRP A 294 2.94 28.39 -10.58
C TRP A 294 3.85 28.64 -9.37
N THR A 295 3.46 29.60 -8.54
CA THR A 295 4.23 30.07 -7.38
C THR A 295 3.61 29.70 -6.03
N SER A 296 2.42 29.09 -6.01
CA SER A 296 1.74 28.66 -4.79
C SER A 296 0.86 27.44 -5.04
N PRO A 297 0.40 26.73 -3.99
CA PRO A 297 -0.43 25.54 -4.15
C PRO A 297 -1.82 25.80 -4.72
N LYS A 298 -2.24 27.07 -4.80
CA LYS A 298 -3.60 27.46 -5.20
C LYS A 298 -4.06 26.87 -6.54
N ARG A 299 -3.16 26.79 -7.52
CA ARG A 299 -3.47 26.22 -8.84
C ARG A 299 -3.67 24.70 -8.81
N LEU A 300 -3.10 24.05 -7.79
CA LEU A 300 -3.16 22.60 -7.64
C LEU A 300 -4.33 22.18 -6.76
N ILE A 301 -4.51 22.80 -5.58
CA ILE A 301 -5.52 22.38 -4.60
C ILE A 301 -6.72 23.33 -4.49
N GLY A 302 -6.67 24.48 -5.17
CA GLY A 302 -7.70 25.51 -5.07
C GLY A 302 -7.49 26.51 -3.95
N PHE A 303 -8.45 27.42 -3.79
CA PHE A 303 -8.49 28.37 -2.69
C PHE A 303 -9.91 28.88 -2.41
N ARG A 304 -10.14 29.27 -1.16
CA ARG A 304 -11.40 29.90 -0.74
C ARG A 304 -11.46 31.37 -1.19
N THR A 305 -12.62 31.80 -1.66
CA THR A 305 -12.88 33.16 -2.14
C THR A 305 -14.21 33.70 -1.59
N PRO A 306 -14.28 34.97 -1.16
CA PRO A 306 -15.54 35.59 -0.74
C PRO A 306 -16.36 36.16 -1.91
N PHE A 307 -15.87 36.02 -3.15
CA PHE A 307 -16.47 36.62 -4.36
C PHE A 307 -17.24 35.59 -5.20
N GLY A 308 -17.73 34.51 -4.59
CA GLY A 308 -18.58 33.55 -5.25
C GLY A 308 -19.97 34.08 -5.57
N GLN A 309 -20.75 33.29 -6.30
CA GLN A 309 -22.18 33.57 -6.49
C GLN A 309 -22.91 33.47 -5.15
N SER A 310 -23.91 34.33 -4.96
CA SER A 310 -24.77 34.28 -3.77
C SER A 310 -25.53 32.97 -3.71
N ARG A 311 -25.39 32.26 -2.59
CA ARG A 311 -26.05 30.98 -2.32
C ARG A 311 -26.54 30.93 -0.88
N LYS A 312 -27.50 30.05 -0.61
CA LYS A 312 -27.97 29.80 0.75
C LYS A 312 -27.17 28.67 1.39
N THR A 313 -26.69 28.92 2.60
CA THR A 313 -26.16 27.88 3.48
C THR A 313 -27.28 26.92 3.94
N PRO A 314 -26.94 25.72 4.44
CA PRO A 314 -27.94 24.80 5.03
C PRO A 314 -28.79 25.44 6.14
N ASP A 315 -28.24 26.42 6.86
CA ASP A 315 -28.95 27.19 7.91
C ASP A 315 -29.82 28.34 7.35
N GLY A 316 -29.96 28.45 6.03
CA GLY A 316 -30.82 29.43 5.35
C GLY A 316 -30.23 30.84 5.22
N LYS A 317 -28.98 31.07 5.64
CA LYS A 317 -28.29 32.36 5.51
C LYS A 317 -27.67 32.52 4.12
N ASP A 318 -27.72 33.73 3.59
CA ASP A 318 -27.07 34.10 2.34
C ASP A 318 -25.54 34.20 2.55
N THR A 319 -24.77 33.65 1.61
CA THR A 319 -23.31 33.72 1.59
C THR A 319 -22.80 33.81 0.16
N ASN A 320 -21.69 34.54 -0.02
CA ASN A 320 -20.93 34.56 -1.28
C ASN A 320 -19.61 33.77 -1.14
N GLU A 321 -19.41 33.07 -0.03
CA GLU A 321 -18.24 32.23 0.14
C GLU A 321 -18.27 31.05 -0.83
N SER A 322 -17.17 30.92 -1.56
CA SER A 322 -16.95 29.88 -2.53
C SER A 322 -15.51 29.34 -2.44
N TYR A 323 -15.23 28.31 -3.22
CA TYR A 323 -13.95 27.64 -3.32
C TYR A 323 -13.68 27.32 -4.78
N GLU A 324 -12.47 27.60 -5.27
CA GLU A 324 -12.03 27.15 -6.59
C GLU A 324 -11.66 25.66 -6.53
N ILE A 325 -12.58 24.78 -6.91
CA ILE A 325 -12.35 23.32 -6.89
C ILE A 325 -11.62 22.91 -8.17
N THR A 326 -10.36 22.50 -8.04
CA THR A 326 -9.52 22.05 -9.16
C THR A 326 -9.78 20.59 -9.51
N ASP A 327 -9.42 20.18 -10.74
CA ASP A 327 -9.53 18.77 -11.16
C ASP A 327 -8.67 17.83 -10.30
N THR A 328 -7.52 18.33 -9.83
CA THR A 328 -6.68 17.60 -8.87
C THR A 328 -7.45 17.33 -7.57
N LEU A 329 -8.14 18.34 -7.03
CA LEU A 329 -8.94 18.16 -5.82
C LEU A 329 -10.12 17.21 -6.05
N ARG A 330 -10.74 17.25 -7.23
CA ARG A 330 -11.79 16.30 -7.62
C ARG A 330 -11.29 14.85 -7.61
N ILE A 331 -10.15 14.56 -8.24
CA ILE A 331 -9.54 13.22 -8.19
C ILE A 331 -9.23 12.78 -6.76
N ILE A 332 -8.72 13.68 -5.92
CA ILE A 332 -8.45 13.36 -4.50
C ILE A 332 -9.74 12.99 -3.77
N LEU A 333 -10.83 13.72 -3.99
CA LEU A 333 -12.14 13.41 -3.41
C LEU A 333 -12.72 12.11 -3.95
N ARG A 334 -12.57 11.80 -5.24
CA ARG A 334 -12.96 10.49 -5.81
C ARG A 334 -12.16 9.35 -5.19
N ALA A 335 -10.84 9.51 -5.01
CA ALA A 335 -9.98 8.53 -4.38
C ALA A 335 -10.37 8.27 -2.91
N CYS A 336 -10.93 9.28 -2.22
CA CYS A 336 -11.50 9.13 -0.89
C CYS A 336 -12.88 8.45 -0.87
N ASN A 337 -13.52 8.21 -2.01
CA ASN A 337 -14.85 7.61 -2.02
C ASN A 337 -14.79 6.18 -1.45
N PRO A 338 -15.72 5.78 -0.54
CA PRO A 338 -15.80 4.42 0.02
C PRO A 338 -15.71 3.29 -1.01
N THR A 339 -16.16 3.57 -2.23
CA THR A 339 -16.19 2.63 -3.34
C THR A 339 -14.87 2.47 -4.07
N SER A 340 -13.94 3.39 -3.84
CA SER A 340 -12.72 3.60 -4.64
C SER A 340 -11.43 3.45 -3.83
N THR A 341 -11.49 3.21 -2.52
CA THR A 341 -10.32 3.19 -1.63
C THR A 341 -9.28 2.12 -1.99
N SER A 342 -9.69 1.02 -2.63
CA SER A 342 -8.80 -0.05 -3.10
C SER A 342 -8.37 0.10 -4.56
N ILE A 343 -8.76 1.20 -5.22
CA ILE A 343 -8.53 1.44 -6.64
C ILE A 343 -7.43 2.49 -6.80
N PRO A 344 -6.33 2.19 -7.52
CA PRO A 344 -5.26 3.16 -7.77
C PRO A 344 -5.78 4.40 -8.53
N HIS A 345 -5.56 5.59 -7.97
CA HIS A 345 -5.85 6.88 -8.61
C HIS A 345 -4.55 7.60 -8.96
N PHE A 346 -4.51 8.32 -10.08
CA PHE A 346 -3.28 8.92 -10.61
C PHE A 346 -3.41 10.42 -10.84
N LEU A 347 -2.43 11.17 -10.34
CA LEU A 347 -2.16 12.55 -10.74
C LEU A 347 -0.88 12.57 -11.56
N ILE A 348 -1.00 12.91 -12.84
CA ILE A 348 0.11 12.96 -13.79
C ILE A 348 0.45 14.42 -14.05
N PHE A 349 1.54 14.93 -13.47
CA PHE A 349 2.01 16.29 -13.64
C PHE A 349 2.90 16.39 -14.87
N ASP A 350 2.41 17.07 -15.90
CA ASP A 350 3.18 17.27 -17.13
C ASP A 350 4.09 18.49 -17.01
N GLU A 351 5.35 18.34 -17.43
CA GLU A 351 6.38 19.36 -17.32
C GLU A 351 6.53 19.91 -15.89
N MET A 352 6.64 19.00 -14.92
CA MET A 352 6.67 19.31 -13.50
C MET A 352 7.72 20.37 -13.14
N ASN A 353 8.85 20.40 -13.87
CA ASN A 353 9.97 21.31 -13.68
C ASN A 353 9.85 22.65 -14.43
N LEU A 354 8.71 22.96 -15.05
CA LEU A 354 8.46 24.27 -15.67
C LEU A 354 8.32 25.38 -14.63
N SER A 355 7.89 25.04 -13.42
CA SER A 355 7.83 25.92 -12.26
C SER A 355 8.64 25.36 -11.09
N HIS A 356 8.93 26.20 -10.10
CA HIS A 356 9.57 25.76 -8.85
C HIS A 356 8.66 24.80 -8.06
N VAL A 357 8.93 23.50 -8.20
CA VAL A 357 8.10 22.41 -7.64
C VAL A 357 7.87 22.53 -6.15
N GLU A 358 8.88 22.95 -5.39
CA GLU A 358 8.76 23.16 -3.94
C GLU A 358 7.71 24.19 -3.54
N ARG A 359 7.35 25.13 -4.42
CA ARG A 359 6.41 26.21 -4.08
C ARG A 359 4.97 25.76 -4.25
N TYR A 360 4.62 25.22 -5.42
CA TYR A 360 3.25 24.80 -5.69
C TYR A 360 2.93 23.41 -5.11
N PHE A 361 3.93 22.54 -4.96
CA PHE A 361 3.75 21.17 -4.46
C PHE A 361 4.02 21.05 -2.94
N ALA A 362 4.29 22.16 -2.24
CA ALA A 362 4.63 22.19 -0.82
C ALA A 362 3.70 21.35 0.08
N PRO A 363 2.35 21.44 0.00
CA PRO A 363 1.46 20.65 0.86
C PRO A 363 1.66 19.14 0.69
N PHE A 364 1.87 18.67 -0.54
CA PHE A 364 2.11 17.26 -0.82
C PHE A 364 3.45 16.80 -0.23
N LEU A 365 4.51 17.58 -0.40
CA LEU A 365 5.83 17.27 0.16
C LEU A 365 5.79 17.21 1.70
N SER A 366 5.06 18.13 2.33
CA SER A 366 4.88 18.15 3.79
C SER A 366 4.06 16.97 4.29
N LEU A 367 2.96 16.62 3.63
CA LEU A 367 2.11 15.49 4.03
C LEU A 367 2.80 14.14 3.85
N MET A 368 3.58 13.98 2.78
CA MET A 368 4.43 12.81 2.59
C MET A 368 5.45 12.65 3.73
N GLU A 369 5.99 13.75 4.25
CA GLU A 369 6.91 13.72 5.39
C GLU A 369 6.19 13.41 6.71
N ALA A 370 5.06 14.06 6.97
CA ALA A 370 4.23 13.82 8.15
C ALA A 370 3.73 12.36 8.22
N SER A 371 3.37 11.75 7.10
CA SER A 371 2.94 10.34 7.05
C SER A 371 4.02 9.34 7.49
N THR A 372 5.29 9.77 7.51
CA THR A 372 6.43 8.97 7.98
C THR A 372 6.65 9.10 9.49
N ILE A 373 6.11 10.16 10.12
CA ILE A 373 6.30 10.50 11.54
C ILE A 373 4.97 10.20 12.26
N VAL A 374 4.90 9.02 12.88
CA VAL A 374 3.68 8.39 13.43
C VAL A 374 2.96 9.23 14.50
N GLU A 375 3.61 10.24 15.08
CA GLU A 375 3.05 11.02 16.19
C GLU A 375 2.25 12.27 15.76
N ASP A 376 2.36 12.72 14.50
CA ASP A 376 1.76 14.00 14.05
C ASP A 376 0.81 13.87 12.84
N SER A 377 0.58 12.64 12.37
CA SER A 377 -0.31 12.40 11.22
C SER A 377 -1.75 12.86 11.45
N ASP A 378 -2.14 13.07 12.71
CA ASP A 378 -3.49 13.51 13.04
C ASP A 378 -3.78 14.99 12.79
N ASN A 379 -2.75 15.84 12.70
CA ASN A 379 -2.88 17.28 12.53
C ASN A 379 -2.64 17.78 11.10
N ALA A 380 -2.12 16.94 10.20
CA ALA A 380 -1.75 17.37 8.85
C ALA A 380 -2.91 17.18 7.85
N ALA A 381 -3.63 18.26 7.55
CA ALA A 381 -4.72 18.29 6.57
C ALA A 381 -4.25 18.89 5.24
N LEU A 382 -4.66 18.31 4.11
CA LEU A 382 -4.51 18.93 2.79
C LEU A 382 -5.46 20.13 2.65
N ILE A 383 -6.71 19.94 3.07
CA ILE A 383 -7.74 20.98 3.10
C ILE A 383 -8.29 21.06 4.52
N ASP A 384 -8.34 22.28 5.07
CA ASP A 384 -8.85 22.51 6.40
C ASP A 384 -10.37 22.24 6.49
N PRO A 385 -10.90 21.88 7.68
CA PRO A 385 -12.31 21.54 7.83
C PRO A 385 -13.30 22.64 7.40
N ARG A 386 -12.94 23.92 7.49
CA ARG A 386 -13.84 25.02 7.09
C ARG A 386 -13.92 25.09 5.56
N SER A 387 -12.78 25.02 4.87
CA SER A 387 -12.74 24.95 3.42
C SER A 387 -13.46 23.70 2.89
N LEU A 388 -13.29 22.56 3.57
CA LEU A 388 -13.95 21.30 3.19
C LEU A 388 -15.48 21.39 3.28
N ARG A 389 -16.03 22.12 4.26
CA ARG A 389 -17.48 22.40 4.33
C ARG A 389 -17.97 23.19 3.12
N VAL A 390 -17.25 24.26 2.76
CA VAL A 390 -17.59 25.06 1.56
C VAL A 390 -17.53 24.20 0.30
N ILE A 391 -16.48 23.37 0.15
CA ILE A 391 -16.35 22.43 -0.97
C ILE A 391 -17.53 21.47 -1.02
N SER A 392 -17.88 20.84 0.11
CA SER A 392 -19.00 19.90 0.18
C SER A 392 -20.32 20.55 -0.25
N GLU A 393 -20.61 21.76 0.20
CA GLU A 393 -21.85 22.46 -0.17
C GLU A 393 -21.86 22.89 -1.64
N LEU A 394 -20.70 23.25 -2.23
CA LEU A 394 -20.62 23.61 -3.65
C LEU A 394 -20.82 22.39 -4.54
N LEU A 395 -20.20 21.26 -4.19
CA LEU A 395 -20.36 20.00 -4.93
C LEU A 395 -21.79 19.48 -4.85
N ASP A 396 -22.45 19.61 -3.69
CA ASP A 396 -23.87 19.22 -3.51
C ASP A 396 -24.82 20.08 -4.37
N LEU A 397 -24.46 21.35 -4.65
CA LEU A 397 -25.19 22.22 -5.57
C LEU A 397 -24.90 21.94 -7.05
N GLU A 398 -23.67 21.52 -7.36
CA GLU A 398 -23.24 21.18 -8.73
C GLU A 398 -23.84 19.85 -9.18
N ASP A 399 -23.59 18.78 -8.41
CA ASP A 399 -24.15 17.45 -8.62
C ASP A 399 -24.06 16.64 -7.30
N PRO A 400 -25.17 16.49 -6.55
CA PRO A 400 -25.19 15.76 -5.28
C PRO A 400 -24.94 14.26 -5.43
N ASP A 401 -25.11 13.71 -6.63
CA ASP A 401 -24.91 12.30 -6.91
C ASP A 401 -23.47 11.97 -7.34
N SER A 402 -22.64 12.97 -7.61
CA SER A 402 -21.24 12.79 -7.94
C SER A 402 -20.45 12.09 -6.82
N SER A 403 -19.45 11.31 -7.22
CA SER A 403 -18.52 10.65 -6.29
C SER A 403 -17.83 11.64 -5.34
N GLU A 404 -17.47 12.83 -5.83
CA GLU A 404 -16.82 13.90 -5.08
C GLU A 404 -17.75 14.51 -4.03
N ALA A 405 -19.01 14.80 -4.37
CA ALA A 405 -19.99 15.34 -3.44
C ALA A 405 -20.24 14.36 -2.29
N LYS A 406 -20.42 13.07 -2.63
CA LYS A 406 -20.60 11.99 -1.65
C LYS A 406 -19.39 11.88 -0.70
N SER A 407 -18.17 11.89 -1.23
CA SER A 407 -16.95 11.88 -0.42
C SER A 407 -16.82 13.10 0.49
N ALA A 408 -17.02 14.31 -0.04
CA ALA A 408 -16.91 15.54 0.73
C ALA A 408 -17.94 15.59 1.87
N LYS A 409 -19.20 15.21 1.59
CA LYS A 409 -20.28 15.14 2.57
C LYS A 409 -19.96 14.17 3.69
N ILE A 410 -19.44 12.99 3.35
CA ILE A 410 -19.01 11.98 4.30
C ILE A 410 -17.91 12.52 5.23
N LEU A 411 -16.86 13.13 4.67
CA LEU A 411 -15.76 13.70 5.46
C LEU A 411 -16.24 14.81 6.40
N VAL A 412 -17.09 15.71 5.91
CA VAL A 412 -17.70 16.78 6.72
C VAL A 412 -18.56 16.20 7.85
N THR A 413 -19.43 15.23 7.56
CA THR A 413 -20.31 14.59 8.54
C THR A 413 -19.51 13.91 9.65
N ASN A 414 -18.36 13.34 9.31
CA ASN A 414 -17.49 12.64 10.26
C ASN A 414 -16.47 13.56 10.95
N GLU A 415 -16.52 14.88 10.69
CA GLU A 415 -15.55 15.87 11.18
C GLU A 415 -14.10 15.54 10.83
N GLN A 416 -13.87 14.91 9.67
CA GLN A 416 -12.55 14.52 9.20
C GLN A 416 -11.95 15.56 8.25
N PRO A 417 -10.66 15.91 8.38
CA PRO A 417 -9.97 16.71 7.38
C PRO A 417 -9.74 15.90 6.10
N LEU A 418 -9.61 16.58 4.96
CA LEU A 418 -9.15 15.92 3.74
C LEU A 418 -7.65 15.65 3.86
N ARG A 419 -7.24 14.38 3.84
CA ARG A 419 -5.84 13.93 3.82
C ARG A 419 -5.50 13.35 2.44
N LEU A 420 -4.21 13.11 2.16
CA LEU A 420 -3.81 12.36 0.97
C LEU A 420 -4.19 10.88 1.16
N PRO A 421 -5.06 10.32 0.30
CA PRO A 421 -5.48 8.94 0.45
C PRO A 421 -4.38 7.98 -0.06
N PRO A 422 -4.27 6.78 0.53
CA PRO A 422 -3.16 5.84 0.28
C PRO A 422 -3.15 5.24 -1.13
N ASN A 423 -4.30 5.30 -1.81
CA ASN A 423 -4.53 4.91 -3.20
C ASN A 423 -4.20 6.00 -4.22
N LEU A 424 -3.69 7.15 -3.80
CA LEU A 424 -3.28 8.21 -4.71
C LEU A 424 -1.79 8.09 -5.08
N PHE A 425 -1.54 8.02 -6.38
CA PHE A 425 -0.22 7.94 -6.99
C PHE A 425 0.06 9.21 -7.80
N TYR A 426 1.31 9.66 -7.78
CA TYR A 426 1.77 10.90 -8.40
C TYR A 426 2.88 10.58 -9.38
N VAL A 427 2.75 11.03 -10.62
CA VAL A 427 3.81 10.90 -11.62
C VAL A 427 4.12 12.27 -12.20
N GLY A 428 5.35 12.75 -12.01
CA GLY A 428 5.82 14.01 -12.62
C GLY A 428 6.69 13.76 -13.83
N THR A 429 6.40 14.38 -14.98
CA THR A 429 7.27 14.32 -16.15
C THR A 429 8.18 15.54 -16.21
N VAL A 430 9.41 15.32 -16.66
CA VAL A 430 10.49 16.31 -16.60
C VAL A 430 11.20 16.35 -17.93
N ASN A 431 11.24 17.53 -18.53
CA ASN A 431 12.02 17.79 -19.73
C ASN A 431 13.43 18.24 -19.33
N ILE A 432 14.43 17.73 -20.05
CA ILE A 432 15.87 17.93 -19.79
C ILE A 432 16.39 19.25 -20.43
N ASP A 433 15.52 20.20 -20.76
CA ASP A 433 15.88 21.37 -21.57
C ASP A 433 16.43 22.55 -20.74
N GLU A 434 17.17 23.46 -21.38
CA GLU A 434 17.83 24.62 -20.74
C GLU A 434 16.87 25.55 -19.99
N THR A 435 15.60 25.58 -20.39
CA THR A 435 14.55 26.48 -19.88
C THR A 435 13.86 26.02 -18.60
N THR A 436 14.30 24.91 -18.00
CA THR A 436 13.62 24.29 -16.86
C THR A 436 14.41 24.38 -15.55
N TYR A 437 13.70 24.36 -14.42
CA TYR A 437 14.31 24.43 -13.08
C TYR A 437 14.87 23.07 -12.63
N MET A 438 16.01 23.08 -11.95
CA MET A 438 16.51 21.87 -11.29
C MET A 438 15.68 21.56 -10.04
N PHE A 439 15.45 20.27 -9.79
CA PHE A 439 14.85 19.82 -8.54
C PHE A 439 15.83 19.96 -7.39
N SER A 440 15.33 20.37 -6.23
CA SER A 440 16.12 20.28 -5.01
C SER A 440 16.15 18.86 -4.46
N PRO A 441 17.12 18.59 -3.57
CA PRO A 441 17.14 17.36 -2.79
C PRO A 441 15.82 17.08 -2.06
N LYS A 442 15.09 18.12 -1.61
CA LYS A 442 13.80 17.93 -0.89
C LYS A 442 12.75 17.22 -1.75
N VAL A 443 12.72 17.48 -3.04
CA VAL A 443 11.79 16.83 -3.97
C VAL A 443 12.32 15.45 -4.35
N LEU A 444 13.61 15.34 -4.69
CA LEU A 444 14.24 14.08 -5.09
C LEU A 444 14.24 13.03 -3.96
N ASP A 445 14.32 13.44 -2.70
CA ASP A 445 14.15 12.57 -1.53
C ASP A 445 12.75 11.96 -1.46
N ARG A 446 11.75 12.62 -2.06
CA ARG A 446 10.34 12.22 -1.97
C ARG A 446 9.87 11.42 -3.18
N ALA A 447 10.67 11.31 -4.24
CA ALA A 447 10.31 10.60 -5.46
C ALA A 447 11.32 9.51 -5.85
N HIS A 448 10.87 8.46 -6.54
CA HIS A 448 11.79 7.65 -7.38
C HIS A 448 11.98 8.36 -8.71
N VAL A 449 13.22 8.45 -9.21
CA VAL A 449 13.51 9.08 -10.51
C VAL A 449 13.81 8.01 -11.55
N LEU A 450 12.97 7.90 -12.58
CA LEU A 450 13.17 7.02 -13.72
C LEU A 450 13.61 7.83 -14.94
N GLU A 451 14.70 7.41 -15.58
CA GLU A 451 15.18 8.02 -16.82
C GLU A 451 14.66 7.23 -18.02
N VAL A 452 13.82 7.86 -18.83
CA VAL A 452 13.26 7.29 -20.05
C VAL A 452 14.22 7.52 -21.20
N ARG A 453 14.87 6.45 -21.65
CA ARG A 453 15.84 6.50 -22.76
C ARG A 453 15.14 6.73 -24.09
N ALA A 454 15.73 7.59 -24.93
CA ALA A 454 15.33 7.68 -26.33
C ALA A 454 15.73 6.41 -27.08
N LEU A 455 14.78 5.79 -27.77
CA LEU A 455 15.07 4.68 -28.67
C LEU A 455 15.87 5.17 -29.87
N ARG A 456 16.86 4.40 -30.30
CA ARG A 456 17.52 4.64 -31.58
C ARG A 456 16.48 4.45 -32.71
N PRO A 457 16.59 5.16 -33.85
CA PRO A 457 15.64 4.98 -34.96
C PRO A 457 15.48 3.51 -35.39
N SER A 458 16.54 2.72 -35.36
CA SER A 458 16.50 1.29 -35.64
C SER A 458 15.72 0.48 -34.60
N GLU A 459 15.83 0.83 -33.32
CA GLU A 459 15.08 0.20 -32.22
C GLU A 459 13.60 0.57 -32.30
N TYR A 460 13.30 1.85 -32.58
CA TYR A 460 11.93 2.32 -32.79
C TYR A 460 11.27 1.62 -33.99
N ALA A 461 11.97 1.52 -35.13
CA ALA A 461 11.47 0.82 -36.31
C ALA A 461 11.25 -0.69 -36.06
N ALA A 462 12.02 -1.29 -35.16
CA ALA A 462 11.86 -2.68 -34.74
C ALA A 462 10.78 -2.88 -33.66
N GLY A 463 10.12 -1.80 -33.20
CA GLY A 463 9.12 -1.87 -32.12
C GLY A 463 9.70 -2.26 -30.76
N ALA A 464 11.00 -2.05 -30.54
CA ALA A 464 11.65 -2.40 -29.28
C ALA A 464 11.09 -1.58 -28.12
N THR A 465 10.87 -2.24 -26.98
CA THR A 465 10.52 -1.57 -25.72
C THR A 465 11.80 -1.31 -24.91
N PRO A 466 12.04 -0.08 -24.42
CA PRO A 466 13.27 0.25 -23.72
C PRO A 466 13.36 -0.37 -22.31
N ASP A 467 12.21 -0.67 -21.70
CA ASP A 467 12.12 -1.16 -20.32
C ASP A 467 11.44 -2.53 -20.24
N GLU A 468 11.70 -3.24 -19.14
CA GLU A 468 10.99 -4.48 -18.80
C GLU A 468 9.49 -4.20 -18.62
N THR A 469 8.68 -5.14 -19.10
CA THR A 469 7.21 -5.02 -19.08
C THR A 469 6.56 -6.05 -18.17
N VAL A 470 5.38 -5.72 -17.67
CA VAL A 470 4.53 -6.58 -16.85
C VAL A 470 3.08 -6.49 -17.33
N ASP A 471 2.29 -7.56 -17.13
CA ASP A 471 0.86 -7.56 -17.44
C ASP A 471 0.08 -6.64 -16.48
N ILE A 472 -1.00 -6.02 -16.97
CA ILE A 472 -1.81 -5.12 -16.16
C ILE A 472 -2.44 -5.81 -14.95
N ALA A 473 -2.73 -7.12 -15.02
CA ALA A 473 -3.27 -7.87 -13.88
C ALA A 473 -2.27 -7.88 -12.71
N VAL A 474 -1.01 -8.23 -13.00
CA VAL A 474 0.07 -8.22 -12.02
C VAL A 474 0.39 -6.79 -11.56
N ALA A 475 0.39 -5.82 -12.48
CA ALA A 475 0.59 -4.42 -12.12
C ALA A 475 -0.50 -3.91 -11.16
N ASN A 476 -1.76 -4.24 -11.44
CA ASN A 476 -2.89 -3.88 -10.59
C ASN A 476 -2.76 -4.53 -9.21
N GLN A 477 -2.43 -5.82 -9.15
CA GLN A 477 -2.16 -6.53 -7.89
C GLN A 477 -1.09 -5.80 -7.08
N LEU A 478 0.08 -5.51 -7.66
CA LEU A 478 1.19 -4.85 -6.97
C LEU A 478 0.80 -3.46 -6.43
N LEU A 479 0.02 -2.69 -7.21
CA LEU A 479 -0.44 -1.38 -6.78
C LEU A 479 -1.48 -1.48 -5.66
N ARG A 480 -2.44 -2.41 -5.75
CA ARG A 480 -3.43 -2.67 -4.69
C ARG A 480 -2.76 -3.14 -3.40
N GLU A 481 -1.82 -4.06 -3.51
CA GLU A 481 -1.03 -4.51 -2.38
C GLU A 481 -0.26 -3.36 -1.72
N ALA A 482 0.26 -2.41 -2.50
CA ALA A 482 0.90 -1.22 -1.97
C ALA A 482 -0.08 -0.27 -1.28
N ILE A 483 -1.35 -0.21 -1.72
CA ILE A 483 -2.41 0.54 -1.03
C ILE A 483 -2.65 -0.09 0.34
N ASP A 484 -2.86 -1.40 0.39
CA ASP A 484 -3.11 -2.14 1.63
C ASP A 484 -1.93 -2.00 2.60
N ASP A 485 -0.70 -2.13 2.09
CA ASP A 485 0.53 -1.99 2.89
C ASP A 485 0.62 -0.57 3.49
N ARG A 486 0.23 0.47 2.74
CA ARG A 486 0.19 1.86 3.24
C ARG A 486 -0.90 2.08 4.28
N GLU A 487 -2.08 1.50 4.09
CA GLU A 487 -3.18 1.59 5.06
C GLU A 487 -2.84 0.89 6.37
N ALA A 488 -2.24 -0.29 6.29
CA ALA A 488 -1.80 -1.07 7.44
C ALA A 488 -0.54 -0.49 8.12
N GLY A 489 0.15 0.45 7.47
CA GLY A 489 1.45 0.97 7.92
C GLY A 489 2.59 -0.05 7.81
N GLU A 490 2.44 -1.09 6.98
CA GLU A 490 3.50 -2.05 6.67
C GLU A 490 4.63 -1.37 5.90
N GLY A 491 5.89 -1.79 6.13
CA GLY A 491 7.08 -1.14 5.56
C GLY A 491 7.45 0.21 6.22
N ARG A 492 6.71 0.66 7.24
CA ARG A 492 7.04 1.87 8.01
C ARG A 492 7.99 1.63 9.18
N ASP A 493 8.54 0.43 9.34
CA ASP A 493 9.51 0.12 10.39
C ASP A 493 10.67 1.13 10.37
N SER A 494 11.14 1.53 11.56
CA SER A 494 12.28 2.43 11.70
C SER A 494 13.58 1.76 11.31
N ASP A 495 13.63 0.42 11.40
CA ASP A 495 14.74 -0.41 10.96
C ASP A 495 14.60 -0.75 9.47
N PRO A 496 15.49 -0.22 8.59
CA PRO A 496 15.44 -0.50 7.16
C PRO A 496 15.63 -1.98 6.83
N VAL A 497 16.33 -2.75 7.68
CA VAL A 497 16.55 -4.18 7.47
C VAL A 497 15.25 -4.95 7.65
N LYS A 498 14.40 -4.53 8.59
CA LYS A 498 13.10 -5.17 8.85
C LYS A 498 12.13 -5.06 7.68
N VAL A 499 12.33 -4.07 6.81
CA VAL A 499 11.52 -3.87 5.61
C VAL A 499 11.61 -5.07 4.68
N LEU A 500 12.73 -5.79 4.64
CA LEU A 500 12.91 -6.94 3.76
C LEU A 500 12.44 -8.28 4.37
N TYR A 501 12.23 -8.38 5.68
CA TYR A 501 11.80 -9.65 6.31
C TYR A 501 10.55 -10.31 5.70
N PRO A 502 9.56 -9.58 5.15
CA PRO A 502 8.46 -10.21 4.44
C PRO A 502 8.90 -11.11 3.27
N LEU A 503 10.08 -10.91 2.69
CA LEU A 503 10.60 -11.79 1.64
C LEU A 503 10.82 -13.23 2.14
N VAL A 504 11.35 -13.38 3.35
CA VAL A 504 11.56 -14.70 3.97
C VAL A 504 10.23 -15.30 4.41
N VAL A 505 9.40 -14.50 5.08
CA VAL A 505 8.19 -15.00 5.75
C VAL A 505 7.02 -15.23 4.77
N LYS A 506 6.90 -14.43 3.71
CA LYS A 506 5.74 -14.44 2.79
C LYS A 506 6.06 -14.91 1.37
N HIS A 507 7.32 -14.78 0.94
CA HIS A 507 7.72 -15.03 -0.45
C HIS A 507 8.70 -16.20 -0.58
N GLY A 508 8.86 -17.00 0.49
CA GLY A 508 9.62 -18.24 0.49
C GLY A 508 11.11 -18.07 0.18
N ILE A 509 11.67 -16.87 0.36
CA ILE A 509 13.11 -16.68 0.18
C ILE A 509 13.85 -17.34 1.35
N ASP A 510 14.83 -18.19 1.04
CA ASP A 510 15.64 -18.85 2.05
C ASP A 510 16.33 -17.82 2.97
N ALA A 511 16.35 -18.11 4.28
CA ALA A 511 16.87 -17.17 5.27
C ALA A 511 18.38 -16.94 5.14
N VAL A 512 19.14 -17.94 4.68
CA VAL A 512 20.60 -17.82 4.47
C VAL A 512 20.86 -16.98 3.23
N GLU A 513 20.16 -17.24 2.12
CA GLU A 513 20.25 -16.43 0.91
C GLU A 513 19.85 -14.98 1.15
N PHE A 514 18.78 -14.77 1.91
CA PHE A 514 18.33 -13.45 2.35
C PHE A 514 19.42 -12.69 3.11
N ASP A 515 20.09 -13.35 4.05
CA ASP A 515 21.15 -12.74 4.84
C ASP A 515 22.36 -12.35 3.98
N VAL A 516 22.69 -13.16 2.96
CA VAL A 516 23.71 -12.83 1.97
C VAL A 516 23.32 -11.58 1.17
N CYS A 517 22.09 -11.54 0.64
CA CYS A 517 21.55 -10.39 -0.09
C CYS A 517 21.51 -9.12 0.76
N ARG A 518 21.09 -9.23 2.03
CA ARG A 518 21.09 -8.13 3.00
C ARG A 518 22.50 -7.58 3.21
N ASN A 519 23.46 -8.44 3.52
CA ASN A 519 24.83 -8.03 3.80
C ASN A 519 25.49 -7.42 2.55
N PHE A 520 25.19 -7.97 1.37
CA PHE A 520 25.62 -7.41 0.09
C PHE A 520 25.06 -5.99 -0.13
N THR A 521 23.76 -5.79 0.07
CA THR A 521 23.12 -4.46 -0.03
C THR A 521 23.78 -3.47 0.92
N LEU A 522 24.01 -3.85 2.18
CA LEU A 522 24.67 -3.00 3.17
C LEU A 522 26.08 -2.59 2.71
N LYS A 523 26.89 -3.54 2.26
CA LYS A 523 28.26 -3.27 1.76
C LYS A 523 28.27 -2.32 0.57
N VAL A 524 27.32 -2.48 -0.35
CA VAL A 524 27.15 -1.58 -1.51
C VAL A 524 26.79 -0.16 -1.04
N LEU A 525 25.84 -0.03 -0.11
CA LEU A 525 25.43 1.28 0.42
C LEU A 525 26.57 1.97 1.18
N GLU A 526 27.33 1.24 1.99
CA GLU A 526 28.49 1.78 2.71
C GLU A 526 29.57 2.30 1.77
N GLY A 527 29.92 1.55 0.72
CA GLY A 527 30.92 2.02 -0.25
C GLY A 527 30.44 3.22 -1.07
N CYS A 528 29.16 3.24 -1.47
CA CYS A 528 28.54 4.41 -2.09
C CYS A 528 28.59 5.63 -1.15
N PHE A 529 28.22 5.46 0.13
CA PHE A 529 28.28 6.51 1.13
C PHE A 529 29.71 7.05 1.30
N LYS A 530 30.68 6.15 1.47
CA LYS A 530 32.10 6.51 1.66
C LYS A 530 32.67 7.31 0.49
N LEU A 531 32.33 6.95 -0.75
CA LEU A 531 32.78 7.65 -1.96
C LEU A 531 32.02 8.95 -2.25
N LEU A 532 30.83 9.15 -1.67
CA LEU A 532 30.01 10.34 -1.90
C LEU A 532 30.08 11.37 -0.75
N ALA A 533 30.47 10.95 0.45
CA ALA A 533 30.55 11.85 1.61
C ALA A 533 31.50 13.06 1.39
N PRO A 534 32.74 12.89 0.90
CA PRO A 534 33.66 14.03 0.73
C PRO A 534 33.23 15.03 -0.34
N VAL A 535 32.36 14.62 -1.27
CA VAL A 535 31.79 15.50 -2.30
C VAL A 535 30.44 16.10 -1.89
N GLY A 536 30.02 15.91 -0.64
CA GLY A 536 28.78 16.47 -0.08
C GLY A 536 27.51 15.74 -0.52
N PHE A 537 27.62 14.51 -1.02
CA PHE A 537 26.50 13.67 -1.47
C PHE A 537 26.30 12.42 -0.60
N GLU A 538 26.79 12.44 0.64
CA GLU A 538 26.37 11.47 1.66
C GLU A 538 24.86 11.46 1.82
N PHE A 539 24.30 10.27 2.05
CA PHE A 539 22.86 10.10 2.17
C PHE A 539 22.44 9.61 3.55
N ALA A 540 21.33 10.17 4.02
CA ALA A 540 20.75 9.85 5.31
C ALA A 540 19.84 8.60 5.27
N PHE A 541 19.40 8.16 6.46
CA PHE A 541 18.56 6.98 6.68
C PHE A 541 17.32 6.88 5.78
N ARG A 542 16.77 8.00 5.31
CA ARG A 542 15.62 8.04 4.38
C ARG A 542 15.94 7.33 3.07
N ILE A 543 17.09 7.58 2.45
CA ILE A 543 17.46 6.90 1.20
C ILE A 543 17.58 5.40 1.45
N ASN A 544 18.24 5.00 2.54
CA ASN A 544 18.43 3.60 2.87
C ASN A 544 17.08 2.88 2.95
N LYS A 545 16.15 3.43 3.73
CA LYS A 545 14.79 2.88 3.85
C LYS A 545 14.08 2.75 2.51
N GLU A 546 14.24 3.72 1.62
CA GLU A 546 13.61 3.69 0.30
C GLU A 546 14.25 2.68 -0.65
N ILE A 547 15.55 2.45 -0.55
CA ILE A 547 16.24 1.38 -1.29
C ILE A 547 15.74 0.02 -0.81
N TYR A 548 15.65 -0.20 0.50
CA TYR A 548 15.11 -1.45 1.05
C TYR A 548 13.63 -1.66 0.67
N ALA A 549 12.80 -0.61 0.75
CA ALA A 549 11.41 -0.67 0.31
C ALA A 549 11.28 -1.01 -1.19
N TYR A 550 12.14 -0.43 -2.02
CA TYR A 550 12.20 -0.75 -3.44
C TYR A 550 12.64 -2.20 -3.68
N MET A 551 13.66 -2.67 -2.97
CA MET A 551 14.14 -4.06 -3.09
C MET A 551 13.07 -5.09 -2.70
N LEU A 552 12.27 -4.79 -1.67
CA LEU A 552 11.09 -5.60 -1.32
C LEU A 552 10.14 -5.69 -2.51
N VAL A 553 9.70 -4.54 -3.04
CA VAL A 553 8.72 -4.48 -4.13
C VAL A 553 9.26 -5.07 -5.44
N TRP A 554 10.52 -4.81 -5.77
CA TRP A 554 11.17 -5.38 -6.95
C TRP A 554 11.15 -6.90 -6.90
N THR A 555 11.57 -7.48 -5.78
CA THR A 555 11.63 -8.94 -5.61
C THR A 555 10.23 -9.55 -5.64
N LYS A 556 9.26 -8.92 -4.97
CA LYS A 556 7.83 -9.29 -5.08
C LYS A 556 7.34 -9.27 -6.52
N ALA A 557 7.69 -8.23 -7.27
CA ALA A 557 7.24 -8.08 -8.65
C ALA A 557 7.83 -9.15 -9.58
N GLN A 558 9.06 -9.63 -9.32
CA GLN A 558 9.61 -10.78 -10.06
C GLN A 558 8.80 -12.05 -9.79
N ILE A 559 8.48 -12.32 -8.53
CA ILE A 559 7.70 -13.50 -8.12
C ILE A 559 6.28 -13.43 -8.68
N ALA A 560 5.62 -12.28 -8.56
CA ALA A 560 4.30 -12.05 -9.13
C ALA A 560 4.28 -12.13 -10.67
N ASN A 561 5.43 -11.95 -11.31
CA ASN A 561 5.61 -12.12 -12.76
C ASN A 561 6.10 -13.53 -13.13
N GLY A 562 5.96 -14.51 -12.23
CA GLY A 562 6.20 -15.93 -12.49
C GLY A 562 7.60 -16.44 -12.16
N ALA A 563 8.49 -15.62 -11.59
CA ALA A 563 9.81 -16.08 -11.16
C ALA A 563 9.72 -16.90 -9.86
N THR A 564 10.54 -17.95 -9.74
CA THR A 564 10.72 -18.65 -8.46
C THR A 564 11.47 -17.76 -7.45
N SER A 565 11.41 -18.10 -6.16
CA SER A 565 12.13 -17.36 -5.11
C SER A 565 13.64 -17.31 -5.39
N GLU A 566 14.23 -18.42 -5.87
CA GLU A 566 15.65 -18.49 -6.27
C GLU A 566 15.96 -17.56 -7.45
N GLU A 567 15.12 -17.56 -8.50
CA GLU A 567 15.29 -16.68 -9.67
C GLU A 567 15.18 -15.20 -9.29
N ALA A 568 14.24 -14.87 -8.39
CA ALA A 568 14.08 -13.50 -7.88
C ALA A 568 15.35 -13.04 -7.12
N VAL A 569 15.95 -13.92 -6.31
CA VAL A 569 17.23 -13.66 -5.62
C VAL A 569 18.38 -13.49 -6.61
N GLN A 570 18.43 -14.27 -7.70
CA GLN A 570 19.43 -14.08 -8.75
C GLN A 570 19.33 -12.71 -9.46
N ARG A 571 18.19 -12.02 -9.36
CA ARG A 571 17.96 -10.66 -9.86
C ARG A 571 18.15 -9.57 -8.80
N TRP A 572 18.73 -9.90 -7.65
CA TRP A 572 18.96 -8.93 -6.58
C TRP A 572 19.84 -7.75 -7.00
N VAL A 573 20.95 -8.02 -7.69
CA VAL A 573 21.87 -6.96 -8.20
C VAL A 573 21.15 -6.03 -9.18
N ASP A 574 20.27 -6.58 -10.01
CA ASP A 574 19.49 -5.84 -11.01
C ASP A 574 18.48 -4.88 -10.37
N GLY A 575 17.84 -5.33 -9.28
CA GLY A 575 16.99 -4.49 -8.43
C GLY A 575 17.76 -3.41 -7.69
N LEU A 576 18.94 -3.76 -7.14
CA LEU A 576 19.76 -2.81 -6.38
C LEU A 576 20.37 -1.74 -7.29
N ASP A 577 20.76 -2.12 -8.52
CA ASP A 577 21.19 -1.19 -9.56
C ASP A 577 20.09 -0.17 -9.89
N ARG A 578 18.85 -0.63 -10.07
CA ARG A 578 17.67 0.26 -10.23
C ARG A 578 17.44 1.15 -9.02
N ALA A 579 17.52 0.60 -7.80
CA ALA A 579 17.30 1.36 -6.59
C ALA A 579 18.32 2.50 -6.43
N LEU A 580 19.62 2.20 -6.63
CA LEU A 580 20.69 3.20 -6.60
C LEU A 580 20.53 4.25 -7.71
N PHE A 581 20.21 3.79 -8.93
CA PHE A 581 19.97 4.66 -10.07
C PHE A 581 18.83 5.64 -9.83
N GLN A 582 17.77 5.20 -9.15
CA GLN A 582 16.58 6.01 -8.90
C GLN A 582 16.66 6.91 -7.66
N LYS A 583 17.55 6.59 -6.70
CA LYS A 583 17.58 7.25 -5.38
C LYS A 583 18.89 7.94 -5.02
N VAL A 584 20.03 7.41 -5.47
CA VAL A 584 21.35 7.95 -5.13
C VAL A 584 21.83 8.87 -6.24
N LEU A 585 21.93 8.34 -7.46
CA LEU A 585 22.49 9.07 -8.60
C LEU A 585 21.77 10.39 -8.95
N PRO A 586 20.43 10.52 -8.84
CA PRO A 586 19.71 11.74 -9.22
C PRO A 586 20.12 12.99 -8.46
N LYS A 587 20.75 12.81 -7.29
CA LYS A 587 21.16 13.91 -6.41
C LYS A 587 22.52 14.45 -6.77
N ILE A 588 23.33 13.67 -7.49
CA ILE A 588 24.70 14.04 -7.80
C ILE A 588 24.70 15.14 -8.89
N HIS A 589 25.26 16.28 -8.54
CA HIS A 589 25.43 17.43 -9.44
C HIS A 589 26.59 18.30 -8.96
N GLY A 590 27.20 19.07 -9.84
CA GLY A 590 28.27 19.97 -9.45
C GLY A 590 29.35 20.16 -10.49
N SER A 591 30.32 21.01 -10.15
CA SER A 591 31.47 21.30 -11.00
C SER A 591 32.57 20.26 -10.85
N ARG A 592 33.52 20.27 -11.80
CA ARG A 592 34.69 19.38 -11.74
C ARG A 592 35.52 19.57 -10.48
N SER A 593 35.61 20.79 -9.95
CA SER A 593 36.33 21.07 -8.70
C SER A 593 35.64 20.48 -7.47
N ALA A 594 34.30 20.37 -7.49
CA ALA A 594 33.52 19.86 -6.38
C ALA A 594 33.39 18.32 -6.40
N LEU A 595 33.37 17.70 -7.59
CA LEU A 595 33.21 16.25 -7.72
C LEU A 595 34.53 15.50 -7.92
N GLY A 596 35.56 16.15 -8.49
CA GLY A 596 36.82 15.49 -8.84
C GLY A 596 36.61 14.20 -9.65
N ASP A 597 37.34 13.15 -9.30
CA ASP A 597 37.23 11.82 -9.91
C ASP A 597 36.27 10.87 -9.13
N SER A 598 35.43 11.40 -8.22
CA SER A 598 34.49 10.60 -7.40
C SER A 598 33.56 9.73 -8.25
N LEU A 599 33.04 10.25 -9.37
CA LEU A 599 32.17 9.51 -10.29
C LEU A 599 32.87 8.29 -10.90
N LYS A 600 34.15 8.43 -11.24
CA LYS A 600 34.97 7.35 -11.79
C LYS A 600 35.30 6.31 -10.71
N ALA A 601 35.59 6.76 -9.49
CA ALA A 601 35.80 5.87 -8.35
C ALA A 601 34.54 5.08 -8.00
N LEU A 602 33.37 5.73 -8.02
CA LEU A 602 32.07 5.07 -7.79
C LEU A 602 31.74 4.08 -8.91
N HIS A 603 31.99 4.42 -10.16
CA HIS A 603 31.87 3.48 -11.29
C HIS A 603 32.76 2.24 -11.09
N ALA A 604 34.01 2.43 -10.66
CA ALA A 604 34.94 1.33 -10.40
C ALA A 604 34.48 0.46 -9.23
N PHE A 605 34.04 1.07 -8.12
CA PHE A 605 33.50 0.38 -6.96
C PHE A 605 32.28 -0.49 -7.32
N LEU A 606 31.31 0.07 -8.04
CA LEU A 606 30.14 -0.68 -8.52
C LEU A 606 30.51 -1.75 -9.56
N GLY A 607 31.72 -1.71 -10.11
CA GLY A 607 32.31 -2.80 -10.91
C GLY A 607 33.07 -3.85 -10.08
N GLY A 608 33.03 -3.78 -8.75
CA GLY A 608 33.74 -4.70 -7.85
C GLY A 608 35.19 -4.33 -7.56
N SER A 609 35.66 -3.16 -8.03
CA SER A 609 37.04 -2.74 -7.82
C SER A 609 37.27 -2.11 -6.44
N HIS A 610 38.50 -2.22 -5.93
CA HIS A 610 39.00 -1.48 -4.78
C HIS A 610 40.09 -0.48 -5.20
N ALA A 611 40.66 0.23 -4.24
CA ALA A 611 41.63 1.31 -4.44
C ALA A 611 42.93 0.91 -5.16
N ASP A 612 43.27 -0.37 -5.15
CA ASP A 612 44.49 -0.93 -5.76
C ASP A 612 44.19 -1.78 -6.99
N SER A 613 42.92 -1.88 -7.40
CA SER A 613 42.50 -2.49 -8.67
C SER A 613 42.72 -1.56 -9.86
N ALA A 614 42.55 -2.10 -11.07
CA ALA A 614 42.47 -1.32 -12.31
C ALA A 614 41.11 -1.55 -12.98
N PRO A 615 40.21 -0.54 -13.07
CA PRO A 615 40.36 0.83 -12.58
C PRO A 615 40.26 0.95 -11.03
N PRO A 616 40.91 1.94 -10.40
CA PRO A 616 40.91 2.05 -8.94
C PRO A 616 39.65 2.74 -8.40
N ALA A 617 39.08 2.20 -7.33
CA ALA A 617 38.01 2.82 -6.56
C ALA A 617 38.56 3.80 -5.50
N LYS A 618 39.23 4.86 -5.97
CA LYS A 618 39.75 5.95 -5.11
C LYS A 618 39.82 7.27 -5.86
N TYR A 619 39.80 8.37 -5.11
CA TYR A 619 40.06 9.72 -5.62
C TYR A 619 40.59 10.63 -4.51
N THR A 620 41.12 11.79 -4.90
CA THR A 620 41.56 12.84 -3.97
C THR A 620 40.88 14.14 -4.36
N LEU A 621 40.46 14.92 -3.37
CA LEU A 621 39.83 16.22 -3.57
C LEU A 621 40.69 17.31 -2.93
N GLY A 622 41.24 18.20 -3.75
CA GLY A 622 42.15 19.25 -3.26
C GLY A 622 43.37 18.67 -2.50
N ALA A 623 43.61 19.17 -1.30
CA ALA A 623 44.69 18.76 -0.41
C ALA A 623 44.25 17.74 0.67
N GLU A 624 43.04 17.18 0.55
CA GLU A 624 42.51 16.22 1.52
C GLU A 624 43.13 14.83 1.38
N ALA A 625 42.94 13.99 2.40
CA ALA A 625 43.33 12.58 2.32
C ALA A 625 42.59 11.86 1.18
N PRO A 626 43.23 10.91 0.49
CA PRO A 626 42.57 10.17 -0.58
C PRO A 626 41.40 9.35 -0.02
N THR A 627 40.23 9.53 -0.60
CA THR A 627 39.07 8.69 -0.33
C THR A 627 39.22 7.42 -1.14
N ARG A 628 39.19 6.27 -0.47
CA ARG A 628 39.53 4.97 -1.07
C ARG A 628 38.68 3.85 -0.51
N ILE A 629 38.29 2.90 -1.37
CA ILE A 629 37.70 1.62 -0.96
C ILE A 629 38.82 0.63 -0.70
N GLU A 630 38.92 0.12 0.53
CA GLU A 630 39.92 -0.88 0.90
C GLU A 630 39.56 -2.26 0.31
N PRO A 631 40.54 -3.17 0.10
CA PRO A 631 40.27 -4.50 -0.44
C PRO A 631 39.17 -5.27 0.31
N ALA A 632 39.10 -5.12 1.64
CA ALA A 632 38.05 -5.76 2.46
C ALA A 632 36.65 -5.16 2.22
N GLU A 633 36.57 -3.91 1.78
CA GLU A 633 35.34 -3.18 1.49
C GLU A 633 34.85 -3.39 0.03
N ALA A 634 35.66 -4.04 -0.81
CA ALA A 634 35.29 -4.37 -2.19
C ALA A 634 34.04 -5.25 -2.24
N ILE A 635 33.12 -4.96 -3.17
CA ILE A 635 31.94 -5.79 -3.39
C ILE A 635 32.29 -6.97 -4.31
N ALA A 636 31.81 -8.17 -3.95
CA ALA A 636 31.95 -9.35 -4.78
C ALA A 636 30.69 -9.52 -5.63
N LEU A 637 30.79 -9.24 -6.93
CA LEU A 637 29.67 -9.38 -7.86
C LEU A 637 29.47 -10.86 -8.23
N PRO A 638 28.22 -11.37 -8.20
CA PRO A 638 27.93 -12.69 -8.76
C PRO A 638 28.31 -12.77 -10.24
N ALA A 639 28.67 -13.97 -10.71
CA ALA A 639 29.08 -14.18 -12.09
C ALA A 639 28.01 -13.69 -13.09
N GLY A 640 28.42 -12.88 -14.06
CA GLY A 640 27.53 -12.32 -15.09
C GLY A 640 26.58 -11.22 -14.60
N LYS A 641 26.69 -10.76 -13.36
CA LYS A 641 25.89 -9.64 -12.83
C LYS A 641 26.73 -8.37 -12.74
N GLU A 642 26.13 -7.24 -13.09
CA GLU A 642 26.76 -5.93 -12.94
C GLU A 642 25.73 -4.84 -12.62
N PHE A 643 26.22 -3.73 -12.06
CA PHE A 643 25.47 -2.49 -11.90
C PHE A 643 25.43 -1.70 -13.22
N GLY A 644 24.95 -2.31 -14.29
CA GLY A 644 25.06 -1.79 -15.66
C GLY A 644 24.45 -0.40 -15.85
N ARG A 645 23.28 -0.13 -15.25
CA ARG A 645 22.57 1.16 -15.36
C ARG A 645 23.36 2.26 -14.64
N CYS A 646 23.72 2.04 -13.37
CA CYS A 646 24.50 3.01 -12.61
C CYS A 646 25.86 3.25 -13.24
N ARG A 647 26.58 2.18 -13.62
CA ARG A 647 27.94 2.29 -14.17
C ARG A 647 27.97 3.04 -15.49
N THR A 648 27.02 2.77 -16.39
CA THR A 648 26.89 3.50 -17.67
C THR A 648 26.64 4.99 -17.42
N LYS A 649 25.66 5.30 -16.56
CA LYS A 649 25.31 6.69 -16.22
C LYS A 649 26.47 7.44 -15.57
N LEU A 650 27.21 6.82 -14.66
CA LEU A 650 28.37 7.44 -14.01
C LEU A 650 29.49 7.78 -15.00
N LEU A 651 29.72 6.93 -16.02
CA LEU A 651 30.68 7.24 -17.08
C LEU A 651 30.22 8.40 -17.95
N GLU A 652 28.94 8.43 -18.34
CA GLU A 652 28.37 9.54 -19.10
C GLU A 652 28.47 10.85 -18.32
N MET A 653 28.12 10.82 -17.03
CA MET A 653 28.22 11.97 -16.13
C MET A 653 29.68 12.43 -15.99
N HIS A 654 30.62 11.52 -15.82
CA HIS A 654 32.04 11.85 -15.74
C HIS A 654 32.57 12.44 -17.06
N ALA A 655 32.18 11.91 -18.21
CA ALA A 655 32.55 12.45 -19.52
C ALA A 655 31.99 13.87 -19.73
N ARG A 656 30.75 14.13 -19.29
CA ARG A 656 30.15 15.48 -19.27
C ARG A 656 30.90 16.42 -18.34
N LEU A 657 31.25 15.95 -17.14
CA LEU A 657 32.02 16.73 -16.17
C LEU A 657 33.37 17.18 -16.74
N LEU A 658 34.07 16.31 -17.47
CA LEU A 658 35.34 16.63 -18.12
C LEU A 658 35.19 17.60 -19.29
N SER A 659 34.12 17.48 -20.08
CA SER A 659 33.91 18.30 -21.28
C SER A 659 33.25 19.65 -20.99
N ARG A 660 32.36 19.74 -20.01
CA ARG A 660 31.55 20.93 -19.69
C ARG A 660 31.88 21.57 -18.35
N ASN A 661 32.82 21.01 -17.57
CA ASN A 661 33.17 21.42 -16.20
C ASN A 661 32.02 21.38 -15.18
N TYR A 662 30.85 20.86 -15.56
CA TYR A 662 29.67 20.70 -14.73
C TYR A 662 28.87 19.48 -15.19
N VAL A 663 28.22 18.82 -14.25
CA VAL A 663 27.30 17.71 -14.51
C VAL A 663 26.11 17.75 -13.57
N SER A 664 24.98 17.24 -14.02
CA SER A 664 23.90 16.80 -13.15
C SER A 664 23.31 15.50 -13.70
N PHE A 665 22.58 14.75 -12.88
CA PHE A 665 21.93 13.52 -13.36
C PHE A 665 20.94 13.78 -14.49
N VAL A 666 20.22 14.89 -14.40
CA VAL A 666 19.14 15.27 -15.32
C VAL A 666 19.69 15.94 -16.59
N LYS A 667 20.94 16.45 -16.66
CA LYS A 667 21.46 17.20 -17.83
C LYS A 667 22.79 16.72 -18.39
#